data_AF-A0A316B0K7-F1
#
_entry.id   AF-A0A316B0K7-F1
#
_cell.length_a   1.000
_cell.length_b   1.000
_cell.length_c   1.000
_cell.angle_alpha   90.00
_cell.angle_beta   90.00
_cell.angle_gamma   90.00
#
_symmetry.space_group_name_H-M   'P 1'
#
loop_
_entity.id
_entity.type
_entity.pdbx_description
1 polymer ?
#
loop_
_entity_poly.entity_id
_entity_poly.type
_entity_poly.pdbx_seq_one_letter_code
_entity_poly.pdbx_strand_id
1 'polypeptide(L)'
;MFVAPHIASAGEAERQWSPAVKVLDEPFDADGRPSRPPVGGSWSPWASPGVSLTAGEGQLRIDGMGAAASFALTAREAQAADVRVSSTVLAVPTGGAYYAGASARVQPDGRRYALTVVVRPDGEVALVAGRVGPSGTTPLGRTSTSAPLGTPLVIELQATGSDPTVVKARAWADGTTPPAWQLTTDDDSQEEIAGPGGVGVNGYLSRSASDVALSVDSVQAWSLVEGSETGAPVTASPTSDPTTDPTSEPATDPTTDPTTELTTAPTGTTASATAATGATAEPSSTPLPGSSSVGSSSAGPSLSPTDGSTAAGFAHPGIVMSAEQLVFVRSQIAAGREPWTSALARARGSWYARSSWTPRPVALVQCGSRNNPDIGCTAETDDAQAAYTNALLFSLTGERPYADKAIEILDAWSAVLQGHSFDTTLYKNGRLQAAWAGQTFTKAAELVRYSRAGWAPEKVARFEGMLRTAFLPMVRDGWTGGGANWQLSMADATMNIGVFLDDRAVFDDGVGDWRAQVVSAFYLTSDGPQPIPPLGTYVKADYVPTYWFNPLAFVDGQGQETCRDLGHTAMGLGAALNAAETAAIQGVDLYGEQRRRLVAAMEYNSRYLADPSAPGWVCPRPPDAGGTAGALTFEIGLRHYGAQEGLALPSTRAWVERNRPTRSGIFMNWETLTHGS
;
A
#
# COMPACT_ATOMS: atom_id res chain seq x y z
N MET A 1 -9.73 -24.95 -10.51
CA MET A 1 -9.28 -25.45 -11.82
C MET A 1 -8.26 -24.44 -12.31
N PHE A 2 -6.98 -24.80 -12.40
CA PHE A 2 -5.92 -23.86 -12.73
C PHE A 2 -5.93 -23.58 -14.24
N VAL A 3 -5.96 -22.29 -14.62
CA VAL A 3 -5.54 -21.86 -15.95
C VAL A 3 -4.06 -21.53 -15.84
N ALA A 4 -3.23 -22.17 -16.67
CA ALA A 4 -1.78 -22.01 -16.64
C ALA A 4 -1.36 -20.65 -17.23
N PRO A 5 -0.19 -20.09 -16.85
CA PRO A 5 0.38 -18.97 -17.57
C PRO A 5 0.72 -19.40 -19.01
N HIS A 6 0.21 -18.69 -20.00
CA HIS A 6 0.65 -18.87 -21.38
C HIS A 6 2.09 -18.40 -21.52
N ILE A 7 3.02 -19.34 -21.59
CA ILE A 7 4.37 -19.08 -22.10
C ILE A 7 4.19 -18.76 -23.59
N ALA A 8 4.42 -17.51 -23.97
CA ALA A 8 4.47 -17.12 -25.38
C ALA A 8 5.55 -17.95 -26.09
N SER A 9 5.17 -18.66 -27.15
CA SER A 9 6.06 -19.52 -27.91
C SER A 9 7.15 -18.69 -28.60
N ALA A 10 8.39 -19.15 -28.53
CA ALA A 10 9.48 -18.57 -29.31
C ALA A 10 9.16 -18.66 -30.83
N GLY A 11 9.24 -17.53 -31.54
CA GLY A 11 9.14 -17.50 -32.99
C GLY A 11 8.00 -16.69 -33.61
N GLU A 12 7.64 -15.52 -33.09
CA GLU A 12 7.06 -14.49 -33.95
C GLU A 12 8.18 -13.63 -34.55
N ALA A 13 8.17 -13.49 -35.88
CA ALA A 13 9.08 -12.62 -36.59
C ALA A 13 8.77 -11.16 -36.21
N GLU A 14 9.81 -10.42 -35.80
CA GLU A 14 9.69 -8.98 -35.57
C GLU A 14 9.33 -8.30 -36.90
N ARG A 15 8.06 -7.89 -37.05
CA ARG A 15 7.55 -7.24 -38.27
C ARG A 15 8.49 -6.07 -38.60
N GLN A 16 9.13 -6.10 -39.77
CA GLN A 16 10.01 -5.01 -40.19
C GLN A 16 9.16 -3.82 -40.66
N TRP A 17 9.21 -2.77 -39.86
CA TRP A 17 8.58 -1.50 -40.17
C TRP A 17 9.51 -0.69 -41.09
N SER A 18 8.95 -0.10 -42.15
CA SER A 18 9.64 0.93 -42.94
C SER A 18 10.11 2.08 -42.01
N PRO A 19 11.20 2.81 -42.34
CA PRO A 19 11.64 3.94 -41.53
C PRO A 19 10.49 4.93 -41.38
N ALA A 20 10.05 5.18 -40.15
CA ALA A 20 8.83 5.95 -39.95
C ALA A 20 9.02 7.40 -40.37
N VAL A 21 7.89 8.03 -40.63
CA VAL A 21 7.80 9.49 -40.70
C VAL A 21 8.14 10.05 -39.32
N LYS A 22 9.38 10.54 -39.14
CA LYS A 22 9.76 11.36 -37.98
C LYS A 22 8.81 12.56 -37.88
N VAL A 23 8.18 12.74 -36.72
CA VAL A 23 7.26 13.87 -36.46
C VAL A 23 8.02 15.14 -36.00
N LEU A 24 9.30 15.03 -35.61
CA LEU A 24 10.20 16.16 -35.34
C LEU A 24 11.64 15.85 -35.80
N ASP A 25 12.30 16.85 -36.41
CA ASP A 25 13.74 16.92 -36.64
C ASP A 25 14.16 18.39 -36.89
N GLU A 26 15.40 18.74 -36.52
CA GLU A 26 16.14 19.99 -36.82
C GLU A 26 15.80 21.29 -36.02
N PRO A 27 16.77 22.23 -35.84
CA PRO A 27 16.89 23.03 -34.61
C PRO A 27 16.27 24.44 -34.65
N PHE A 28 16.18 25.04 -33.45
CA PHE A 28 15.94 26.47 -33.24
C PHE A 28 17.14 27.31 -33.69
N ASP A 29 16.89 28.51 -34.22
CA ASP A 29 17.96 29.48 -34.49
C ASP A 29 18.53 30.10 -33.20
N ALA A 30 19.61 30.88 -33.33
CA ALA A 30 20.30 31.52 -32.20
C ALA A 30 19.44 32.56 -31.45
N ASP A 31 18.27 32.92 -31.98
CA ASP A 31 17.27 33.81 -31.37
C ASP A 31 16.04 33.04 -30.82
N GLY A 32 16.10 31.70 -30.81
CA GLY A 32 15.06 30.82 -30.24
C GLY A 32 13.81 30.64 -31.10
N ARG A 33 13.87 30.89 -32.41
CA ARG A 33 12.70 30.82 -33.31
C ARG A 33 12.69 29.54 -34.16
N PRO A 34 11.51 28.92 -34.36
CA PRO A 34 11.36 27.80 -35.30
C PRO A 34 11.30 28.33 -36.74
N SER A 35 12.08 27.73 -37.64
CA SER A 35 12.23 28.17 -39.05
C SER A 35 11.04 27.78 -39.96
N ARG A 36 10.14 26.91 -39.51
CA ARG A 36 8.82 26.62 -40.12
C ARG A 36 7.89 25.93 -39.10
N PRO A 37 6.55 25.90 -39.31
CA PRO A 37 5.64 25.12 -38.47
C PRO A 37 5.90 23.60 -38.61
N PRO A 38 5.88 22.81 -37.53
CA PRO A 38 6.07 21.36 -37.60
C PRO A 38 4.92 20.64 -38.31
N VAL A 39 5.22 19.53 -38.98
CA VAL A 39 4.22 18.53 -39.37
C VAL A 39 3.93 17.67 -38.14
N GLY A 40 2.95 18.09 -37.34
CA GLY A 40 2.64 17.48 -36.03
C GLY A 40 2.06 18.44 -35.00
N GLY A 41 2.08 19.75 -35.30
CA GLY A 41 1.39 20.77 -34.51
C GLY A 41 2.18 21.31 -33.32
N SER A 42 1.47 22.01 -32.43
CA SER A 42 2.08 22.68 -31.27
C SER A 42 2.14 21.78 -30.04
N TRP A 43 3.29 21.79 -29.34
CA TRP A 43 3.37 21.25 -27.99
C TRP A 43 2.56 22.12 -27.04
N SER A 44 1.73 21.50 -26.20
CA SER A 44 1.07 22.14 -25.07
C SER A 44 1.89 21.91 -23.79
N PRO A 45 2.76 22.85 -23.38
CA PRO A 45 3.51 22.74 -22.13
C PRO A 45 2.64 23.09 -20.91
N TRP A 46 2.88 22.41 -19.80
CA TRP A 46 2.45 22.79 -18.46
C TRP A 46 3.58 22.49 -17.48
N ALA A 47 3.76 23.36 -16.49
CA ALA A 47 4.80 23.20 -15.48
C ALA A 47 4.35 23.82 -14.14
N SER A 48 4.85 23.25 -13.04
CA SER A 48 4.65 23.79 -11.69
C SER A 48 5.34 25.17 -11.54
N PRO A 49 4.84 26.05 -10.65
CA PRO A 49 5.50 27.33 -10.37
C PRO A 49 6.97 27.15 -9.98
N GLY A 50 7.87 27.89 -10.64
CA GLY A 50 9.32 27.78 -10.46
C GLY A 50 10.02 26.84 -11.47
N VAL A 51 9.28 25.97 -12.15
CA VAL A 51 9.82 25.14 -13.24
C VAL A 51 9.75 25.91 -14.56
N SER A 52 10.87 25.94 -15.31
CA SER A 52 10.93 26.52 -16.66
C SER A 52 11.28 25.48 -17.70
N LEU A 53 10.48 25.43 -18.76
CA LEU A 53 10.68 24.59 -19.94
C LEU A 53 11.32 25.42 -21.04
N THR A 54 12.61 25.17 -21.31
CA THR A 54 13.42 25.95 -22.27
C THR A 54 13.84 25.06 -23.43
N ALA A 55 13.42 25.39 -24.64
CA ALA A 55 13.84 24.68 -25.85
C ALA A 55 15.10 25.32 -26.45
N GLY A 56 16.10 24.52 -26.82
CA GLY A 56 17.35 24.98 -27.41
C GLY A 56 18.28 23.84 -27.81
N GLU A 57 19.14 24.06 -28.80
CA GLU A 57 20.17 23.09 -29.25
C GLU A 57 19.67 21.66 -29.54
N GLY A 58 18.39 21.52 -29.95
CA GLY A 58 17.77 20.22 -30.25
C GLY A 58 17.21 19.47 -29.04
N GLN A 59 17.31 20.03 -27.82
CA GLN A 59 16.83 19.44 -26.57
C GLN A 59 15.73 20.30 -25.93
N LEU A 60 14.97 19.70 -25.02
CA LEU A 60 14.13 20.42 -24.07
C LEU A 60 14.76 20.35 -22.67
N ARG A 61 15.17 21.50 -22.16
CA ARG A 61 15.73 21.65 -20.82
C ARG A 61 14.63 21.98 -19.81
N ILE A 62 14.65 21.33 -18.66
CA ILE A 62 13.69 21.53 -17.57
C ILE A 62 14.45 21.97 -16.32
N ASP A 63 14.50 23.28 -16.11
CA ASP A 63 15.14 23.90 -14.93
C ASP A 63 14.11 24.13 -13.81
N GLY A 64 14.58 24.18 -12.56
CA GLY A 64 13.74 24.52 -11.40
C GLY A 64 12.85 23.38 -10.87
N MET A 65 13.14 22.13 -11.23
CA MET A 65 12.46 20.95 -10.68
C MET A 65 12.92 20.66 -9.25
N GLY A 66 12.28 21.33 -8.29
CA GLY A 66 12.41 21.06 -6.87
C GLY A 66 11.40 20.05 -6.33
N ALA A 67 11.44 19.79 -5.02
CA ALA A 67 10.53 18.86 -4.35
C ALA A 67 9.04 19.14 -4.68
N ALA A 68 8.29 18.09 -5.01
CA ALA A 68 6.89 18.14 -5.46
C ALA A 68 6.64 18.81 -6.84
N ALA A 69 7.68 19.25 -7.55
CA ALA A 69 7.53 19.87 -8.85
C ALA A 69 7.13 18.86 -9.93
N SER A 70 6.37 19.34 -10.91
CA SER A 70 5.86 18.55 -12.03
C SER A 70 5.97 19.34 -13.33
N PHE A 71 6.13 18.63 -14.44
CA PHE A 71 5.92 19.19 -15.78
C PHE A 71 5.22 18.17 -16.67
N ALA A 72 4.57 18.65 -17.73
CA ALA A 72 4.00 17.85 -18.79
C ALA A 72 4.09 18.59 -20.12
N LEU A 73 4.38 17.87 -21.21
CA LEU A 73 4.24 18.36 -22.57
C LEU A 73 3.37 17.37 -23.35
N THR A 74 2.41 17.87 -24.10
CA THR A 74 1.54 17.03 -24.93
C THR A 74 1.38 17.64 -26.32
N ALA A 75 1.73 16.88 -27.36
CA ALA A 75 1.42 17.19 -28.74
C ALA A 75 0.05 16.57 -29.07
N ARG A 76 -1.02 17.33 -28.83
CA ARG A 76 -2.41 16.87 -29.04
C ARG A 76 -2.79 16.75 -30.52
N GLU A 77 -2.10 17.49 -31.37
CA GLU A 77 -2.29 17.52 -32.82
C GLU A 77 -1.63 16.32 -33.54
N ALA A 78 -0.68 15.63 -32.88
CA ALA A 78 -0.04 14.41 -33.38
C ALA A 78 -0.98 13.19 -33.23
N GLN A 79 -1.94 13.04 -34.14
CA GLN A 79 -2.94 11.98 -34.12
C GLN A 79 -2.36 10.65 -34.64
N ALA A 80 -1.94 9.77 -33.73
CA ALA A 80 -1.43 8.44 -34.05
C ALA A 80 -2.21 7.35 -33.30
N ALA A 81 -2.63 6.30 -34.01
CA ALA A 81 -3.18 5.08 -33.42
C ALA A 81 -2.01 4.21 -32.96
N ASP A 82 -1.35 3.52 -33.88
CA ASP A 82 -0.15 2.75 -33.54
C ASP A 82 1.04 3.68 -33.37
N VAL A 83 1.46 3.83 -32.12
CA VAL A 83 2.40 4.87 -31.72
C VAL A 83 3.45 4.36 -30.75
N ARG A 84 4.68 4.82 -30.98
CA ARG A 84 5.84 4.63 -30.11
C ARG A 84 6.34 5.99 -29.67
N VAL A 85 6.49 6.17 -28.36
CA VAL A 85 6.98 7.39 -27.72
C VAL A 85 8.25 7.05 -26.94
N SER A 86 9.36 7.72 -27.26
CA SER A 86 10.61 7.59 -26.52
C SER A 86 11.10 8.95 -26.03
N SER A 87 11.69 8.97 -24.83
CA SER A 87 12.38 10.13 -24.27
C SER A 87 13.59 9.71 -23.43
N THR A 88 14.61 10.56 -23.40
CA THR A 88 15.75 10.43 -22.47
C THR A 88 15.46 11.24 -21.20
N VAL A 89 15.78 10.70 -20.03
CA VAL A 89 15.61 11.32 -18.72
C VAL A 89 16.81 11.05 -17.83
N LEU A 90 17.40 12.08 -17.23
CA LEU A 90 18.49 11.97 -16.27
C LEU A 90 18.01 12.37 -14.87
N ALA A 91 18.24 11.52 -13.85
CA ALA A 91 18.08 11.92 -12.46
C ALA A 91 19.06 11.17 -11.53
N VAL A 92 19.74 11.91 -10.66
CA VAL A 92 20.29 11.40 -9.39
C VAL A 92 19.43 11.98 -8.27
N PRO A 93 18.27 11.40 -7.94
CA PRO A 93 17.51 11.89 -6.81
C PRO A 93 18.25 11.47 -5.52
N THR A 94 18.55 12.42 -4.64
CA THR A 94 18.94 12.09 -3.25
C THR A 94 17.74 12.29 -2.32
N GLY A 95 17.51 11.33 -1.44
CA GLY A 95 16.34 11.29 -0.55
C GLY A 95 15.12 10.57 -1.15
N GLY A 96 14.52 11.13 -2.19
CA GLY A 96 13.24 10.68 -2.76
C GLY A 96 13.35 10.02 -4.14
N ALA A 97 12.23 9.84 -4.84
CA ALA A 97 12.20 9.23 -6.18
C ALA A 97 11.84 10.25 -7.27
N TYR A 98 12.36 10.03 -8.48
CA TYR A 98 11.92 10.74 -9.68
C TYR A 98 11.01 9.84 -10.52
N TYR A 99 9.89 10.40 -10.99
CA TYR A 99 8.87 9.72 -11.78
C TYR A 99 8.89 10.32 -13.19
N ALA A 100 9.59 9.66 -14.10
CA ALA A 100 9.55 9.99 -15.52
C ALA A 100 8.30 9.38 -16.17
N GLY A 101 7.70 10.08 -17.12
CA GLY A 101 6.49 9.64 -17.81
C GLY A 101 6.54 9.79 -19.32
N ALA A 102 6.03 8.78 -20.02
CA ALA A 102 5.70 8.83 -21.44
C ALA A 102 4.22 8.50 -21.63
N SER A 103 3.55 9.11 -22.61
CA SER A 103 2.12 8.97 -22.85
C SER A 103 1.79 8.78 -24.34
N ALA A 104 0.93 7.80 -24.62
CA ALA A 104 0.49 7.39 -25.96
C ALA A 104 -1.04 7.46 -26.09
N ARG A 105 -1.54 7.68 -27.32
CA ARG A 105 -2.97 7.80 -27.67
C ARG A 105 -3.74 8.78 -26.78
N VAL A 106 -3.15 9.93 -26.47
CA VAL A 106 -3.72 10.95 -25.57
C VAL A 106 -4.99 11.57 -26.18
N GLN A 107 -6.13 11.26 -25.57
CA GLN A 107 -7.45 11.68 -26.01
C GLN A 107 -7.80 13.11 -25.55
N PRO A 108 -8.79 13.77 -26.18
CA PRO A 108 -9.28 15.09 -25.76
C PRO A 108 -9.84 15.11 -24.33
N ASP A 109 -10.43 13.99 -23.87
CA ASP A 109 -10.98 13.81 -22.52
C ASP A 109 -9.90 13.53 -21.44
N GLY A 110 -8.62 13.44 -21.85
CA GLY A 110 -7.49 13.19 -20.96
C GLY A 110 -7.11 11.72 -20.79
N ARG A 111 -7.92 10.77 -21.32
CA ARG A 111 -7.55 9.35 -21.37
C ARG A 111 -6.27 9.15 -22.18
N ARG A 112 -5.42 8.21 -21.75
CA ARG A 112 -4.16 7.87 -22.43
C ARG A 112 -3.59 6.56 -21.91
N TYR A 113 -2.76 5.90 -22.71
CA TYR A 113 -1.79 4.96 -22.16
C TYR A 113 -0.61 5.74 -21.59
N ALA A 114 -0.14 5.34 -20.41
CA ALA A 114 0.98 5.98 -19.72
C ALA A 114 1.99 4.92 -19.26
N LEU A 115 3.27 5.23 -19.47
CA LEU A 115 4.39 4.59 -18.80
C LEU A 115 4.86 5.52 -17.69
N THR A 116 4.95 5.02 -16.47
CA THR A 116 5.63 5.66 -15.36
C THR A 116 6.92 4.88 -15.08
N VAL A 117 8.07 5.55 -15.18
CA VAL A 117 9.37 5.01 -14.76
C VAL A 117 9.79 5.68 -13.46
N VAL A 118 9.89 4.88 -12.39
CA VAL A 118 10.29 5.33 -11.06
C VAL A 118 11.77 5.04 -10.87
N VAL A 119 12.58 6.09 -10.73
CA VAL A 119 14.01 6.00 -10.41
C VAL A 119 14.19 6.26 -8.92
N ARG A 120 14.64 5.25 -8.18
CA ARG A 120 14.88 5.32 -6.72
C ARG A 120 16.35 5.63 -6.39
N PRO A 121 16.65 6.18 -5.19
CA PRO A 121 18.02 6.49 -4.74
C PRO A 121 18.96 5.28 -4.57
N ASP A 122 18.45 4.06 -4.58
CA ASP A 122 19.21 2.80 -4.49
C ASP A 122 19.60 2.23 -5.87
N GLY A 123 19.12 2.85 -6.96
CA GLY A 123 19.33 2.39 -8.33
C GLY A 123 18.26 1.44 -8.87
N GLU A 124 17.16 1.18 -8.14
CA GLU A 124 15.99 0.53 -8.70
C GLU A 124 15.33 1.44 -9.74
N VAL A 125 14.98 0.85 -10.90
CA VAL A 125 14.21 1.47 -11.97
C VAL A 125 12.97 0.60 -12.21
N ALA A 126 11.83 1.01 -11.66
CA ALA A 126 10.55 0.33 -11.86
C ALA A 126 9.79 0.93 -13.05
N LEU A 127 9.26 0.08 -13.93
CA LEU A 127 8.44 0.48 -15.07
C LEU A 127 7.00 0.01 -14.83
N VAL A 128 6.04 0.93 -14.91
CA VAL A 128 4.61 0.64 -14.79
C VAL A 128 3.90 1.17 -16.02
N ALA A 129 3.29 0.29 -16.81
CA ALA A 129 2.37 0.67 -17.89
C ALA A 129 0.93 0.64 -17.36
N GLY A 130 0.14 1.64 -17.72
CA GLY A 130 -1.27 1.73 -17.31
C GLY A 130 -2.13 2.56 -18.26
N ARG A 131 -3.44 2.35 -18.19
CA ARG A 131 -4.45 3.20 -18.83
C ARG A 131 -4.90 4.27 -17.83
N VAL A 132 -4.76 5.54 -18.19
CA VAL A 132 -5.32 6.65 -17.42
C VAL A 132 -6.76 6.89 -17.88
N GLY A 133 -7.69 6.86 -16.93
CA GLY A 133 -9.12 7.11 -17.08
C GLY A 133 -9.61 8.27 -16.20
N PRO A 134 -10.91 8.62 -16.27
CA PRO A 134 -11.50 9.62 -15.38
C PRO A 134 -11.48 9.21 -13.90
N SER A 135 -11.40 7.92 -13.62
CA SER A 135 -11.37 7.34 -12.26
C SER A 135 -9.95 7.15 -11.69
N GLY A 136 -8.90 7.58 -12.41
CA GLY A 136 -7.50 7.36 -12.03
C GLY A 136 -6.72 6.53 -13.05
N THR A 137 -5.63 5.87 -12.62
CA THR A 137 -4.80 5.03 -13.52
C THR A 137 -5.00 3.55 -13.21
N THR A 138 -5.46 2.80 -14.21
CA THR A 138 -5.55 1.33 -14.19
C THR A 138 -4.19 0.75 -14.61
N PRO A 139 -3.45 0.06 -13.73
CA PRO A 139 -2.20 -0.59 -14.12
C PRO A 139 -2.48 -1.79 -15.03
N LEU A 140 -1.77 -1.86 -16.16
CA LEU A 140 -1.85 -2.96 -17.13
C LEU A 140 -0.67 -3.93 -16.97
N GLY A 141 0.46 -3.44 -16.47
CA GLY A 141 1.64 -4.28 -16.23
C GLY A 141 2.75 -3.53 -15.51
N ARG A 142 3.63 -4.29 -14.85
CA ARG A 142 4.80 -3.74 -14.16
C ARG A 142 6.01 -4.66 -14.28
N THR A 143 7.20 -4.08 -14.29
CA THR A 143 8.49 -4.78 -14.21
C THR A 143 9.51 -3.88 -13.52
N SER A 144 10.65 -4.41 -13.09
CA SER A 144 11.76 -3.58 -12.60
C SER A 144 13.11 -4.08 -13.13
N THR A 145 14.03 -3.13 -13.25
CA THR A 145 15.44 -3.33 -13.59
C THR A 145 16.28 -2.48 -12.64
N SER A 146 17.60 -2.60 -12.69
CA SER A 146 18.51 -1.64 -12.05
C SER A 146 19.27 -0.82 -13.09
N ALA A 147 19.72 0.37 -12.69
CA ALA A 147 20.63 1.20 -13.46
C ALA A 147 21.61 1.93 -12.53
N PRO A 148 22.85 2.22 -12.96
CA PRO A 148 23.77 3.02 -12.17
C PRO A 148 23.24 4.44 -11.99
N LEU A 149 23.18 4.92 -10.75
CA LEU A 149 22.71 6.27 -10.40
C LEU A 149 23.45 7.34 -11.23
N GLY A 150 22.68 8.23 -11.87
CA GLY A 150 23.23 9.32 -12.67
C GLY A 150 23.60 8.95 -14.10
N THR A 151 23.29 7.74 -14.53
CA THR A 151 23.23 7.42 -15.96
C THR A 151 21.91 7.97 -16.52
N PRO A 152 21.90 8.74 -17.63
CA PRO A 152 20.65 9.06 -18.32
C PRO A 152 19.97 7.76 -18.77
N LEU A 153 18.65 7.72 -18.66
CA LEU A 153 17.82 6.58 -19.07
C LEU A 153 16.99 6.97 -20.28
N VAL A 154 17.07 6.18 -21.34
CA VAL A 154 16.05 6.23 -22.40
C VAL A 154 14.88 5.38 -21.94
N ILE A 155 13.68 5.96 -21.94
CA ILE A 155 12.41 5.27 -21.70
C ILE A 155 11.63 5.19 -23.00
N GLU A 156 10.87 4.11 -23.19
CA GLU A 156 10.09 3.89 -24.40
C GLU A 156 8.76 3.21 -24.07
N LEU A 157 7.66 3.78 -24.57
CA LEU A 157 6.30 3.27 -24.52
C LEU A 157 5.81 3.03 -25.95
N GLN A 158 5.25 1.87 -26.23
CA GLN A 158 4.55 1.55 -27.47
C GLN A 158 3.11 1.12 -27.17
N ALA A 159 2.15 1.61 -27.96
CA ALA A 159 0.77 1.14 -27.99
C ALA A 159 0.39 0.80 -29.44
N THR A 160 -0.03 -0.43 -29.70
CA THR A 160 -0.29 -0.97 -31.05
C THR A 160 -1.52 -1.86 -31.10
N GLY A 161 -2.27 -1.83 -32.20
CA GLY A 161 -3.45 -2.64 -32.42
C GLY A 161 -4.72 -2.13 -31.72
N SER A 162 -5.77 -2.94 -31.79
CA SER A 162 -7.05 -2.73 -31.12
C SER A 162 -7.74 -4.09 -30.94
N ASP A 163 -8.42 -4.31 -29.81
CA ASP A 163 -9.04 -5.61 -29.46
C ASP A 163 -8.07 -6.82 -29.55
N PRO A 164 -6.96 -6.85 -28.76
CA PRO A 164 -6.57 -5.86 -27.75
C PRO A 164 -5.60 -4.81 -28.27
N THR A 165 -5.49 -3.69 -27.55
CA THR A 165 -4.30 -2.83 -27.67
C THR A 165 -3.14 -3.44 -26.89
N VAL A 166 -2.08 -3.80 -27.61
CA VAL A 166 -0.82 -4.28 -27.01
C VAL A 166 0.01 -3.08 -26.56
N VAL A 167 0.32 -3.02 -25.27
CA VAL A 167 1.14 -1.99 -24.63
C VAL A 167 2.50 -2.58 -24.23
N LYS A 168 3.59 -1.98 -24.73
CA LYS A 168 4.96 -2.42 -24.45
C LYS A 168 5.79 -1.30 -23.84
N ALA A 169 6.67 -1.65 -22.92
CA ALA A 169 7.60 -0.69 -22.30
C ALA A 169 8.99 -1.27 -22.09
N ARG A 170 9.99 -0.40 -22.16
CA ARG A 170 11.38 -0.68 -21.77
C ARG A 170 12.11 0.60 -21.35
N ALA A 171 13.16 0.44 -20.57
CA ALA A 171 14.08 1.50 -20.16
C ALA A 171 15.51 0.95 -20.13
N TRP A 172 16.48 1.78 -20.57
CA TRP A 172 17.89 1.40 -20.62
C TRP A 172 18.81 2.61 -20.49
N ALA A 173 20.09 2.38 -20.17
CA ALA A 173 21.10 3.42 -20.10
C ALA A 173 21.33 4.05 -21.49
N ASP A 174 21.32 5.37 -21.56
CA ASP A 174 21.60 6.09 -22.79
C ASP A 174 23.01 5.76 -23.34
N GLY A 175 23.14 5.78 -24.67
CA GLY A 175 24.33 5.29 -25.38
C GLY A 175 24.52 3.76 -25.39
N THR A 176 23.63 2.98 -24.76
CA THR A 176 23.66 1.51 -24.83
C THR A 176 22.60 0.94 -25.77
N THR A 177 22.79 -0.30 -26.23
CA THR A 177 21.83 -0.99 -27.12
C THR A 177 20.47 -1.17 -26.42
N PRO A 178 19.35 -0.80 -27.06
CA PRO A 178 18.03 -1.01 -26.47
C PRO A 178 17.78 -2.51 -26.19
N PRO A 179 17.32 -2.88 -24.99
CA PRO A 179 17.01 -4.26 -24.66
C PRO A 179 15.77 -4.74 -25.41
N ALA A 180 15.52 -6.05 -25.37
CA ALA A 180 14.19 -6.59 -25.68
C ALA A 180 13.13 -5.92 -24.77
N TRP A 181 11.86 -5.94 -25.19
CA TRP A 181 10.76 -5.37 -24.41
C TRP A 181 10.71 -6.00 -23.01
N GLN A 182 10.95 -5.18 -21.98
CA GLN A 182 10.96 -5.62 -20.58
C GLN A 182 9.55 -5.80 -20.02
N LEU A 183 8.58 -5.12 -20.63
CA LEU A 183 7.15 -5.27 -20.37
C LEU A 183 6.39 -5.37 -21.69
N THR A 184 5.45 -6.29 -21.76
CA THR A 184 4.42 -6.40 -22.79
C THR A 184 3.15 -6.86 -22.09
N THR A 185 2.04 -6.18 -22.35
CA THR A 185 0.74 -6.45 -21.75
C THR A 185 -0.36 -6.03 -22.71
N ASP A 186 -1.55 -6.60 -22.56
CA ASP A 186 -2.69 -6.37 -23.43
C ASP A 186 -3.77 -5.60 -22.66
N ASP A 187 -4.42 -4.64 -23.32
CA ASP A 187 -5.67 -4.04 -22.86
C ASP A 187 -6.80 -4.54 -23.76
N ASP A 188 -7.55 -5.52 -23.27
CA ASP A 188 -8.74 -6.13 -23.88
C ASP A 188 -10.05 -5.62 -23.25
N SER A 189 -9.96 -4.56 -22.44
CA SER A 189 -11.05 -4.11 -21.59
C SER A 189 -12.02 -3.17 -22.32
N GLN A 190 -13.25 -3.05 -21.82
CA GLN A 190 -14.28 -2.16 -22.37
C GLN A 190 -13.95 -0.65 -22.31
N GLU A 191 -12.81 -0.27 -21.73
CA GLU A 191 -12.30 1.10 -21.68
C GLU A 191 -11.04 1.31 -22.54
N GLU A 192 -10.64 0.30 -23.33
CA GLU A 192 -9.48 0.34 -24.23
C GLU A 192 -9.45 1.63 -25.07
N ILE A 193 -8.24 2.18 -25.29
CA ILE A 193 -8.04 3.36 -26.11
C ILE A 193 -7.57 2.91 -27.50
N ALA A 194 -8.49 2.30 -28.26
CA ALA A 194 -8.26 1.87 -29.63
C ALA A 194 -8.06 3.04 -30.63
N GLY A 195 -8.63 4.21 -30.33
CA GLY A 195 -8.60 5.36 -31.22
C GLY A 195 -7.24 6.09 -31.27
N PRO A 196 -6.91 6.77 -32.38
CA PRO A 196 -5.74 7.62 -32.45
C PRO A 196 -5.82 8.76 -31.42
N GLY A 197 -4.66 9.24 -30.99
CA GLY A 197 -4.58 10.37 -30.07
C GLY A 197 -3.18 10.95 -30.02
N GLY A 198 -3.03 12.02 -29.24
CA GLY A 198 -1.77 12.73 -29.06
C GLY A 198 -0.68 11.91 -28.37
N VAL A 199 0.49 12.51 -28.27
CA VAL A 199 1.64 11.96 -27.50
C VAL A 199 2.07 12.95 -26.44
N GLY A 200 2.74 12.46 -25.39
CA GLY A 200 3.27 13.32 -24.35
C GLY A 200 4.39 12.74 -23.53
N VAL A 201 5.05 13.61 -22.80
CA VAL A 201 6.03 13.28 -21.75
C VAL A 201 5.71 14.10 -20.52
N ASN A 202 6.02 13.56 -19.34
CA ASN A 202 5.84 14.26 -18.07
C ASN A 202 6.94 13.87 -17.08
N GLY A 203 7.08 14.66 -16.03
CA GLY A 203 7.95 14.36 -14.91
C GLY A 203 7.34 14.83 -13.60
N TYR A 204 7.57 14.07 -12.53
CA TYR A 204 7.25 14.47 -11.16
C TYR A 204 8.42 14.12 -10.25
N LEU A 205 8.85 15.07 -9.42
CA LEU A 205 9.90 14.85 -8.43
C LEU A 205 9.25 14.73 -7.04
N SER A 206 9.53 13.65 -6.32
CA SER A 206 8.85 13.40 -5.04
C SER A 206 9.09 14.52 -4.03
N ARG A 207 8.15 14.67 -3.08
CA ARG A 207 8.26 15.68 -2.00
C ARG A 207 9.47 15.50 -1.09
N SER A 208 10.08 14.32 -1.12
CA SER A 208 11.25 13.90 -0.34
C SER A 208 12.56 13.94 -1.11
N ALA A 209 12.54 14.27 -2.41
CA ALA A 209 13.73 14.38 -3.23
C ALA A 209 14.33 15.79 -3.19
N SER A 210 15.65 15.86 -3.20
CA SER A 210 16.42 17.06 -3.50
C SER A 210 16.20 17.52 -4.95
N ASP A 211 16.38 18.82 -5.20
CA ASP A 211 16.27 19.42 -6.54
C ASP A 211 17.15 18.70 -7.57
N VAL A 212 16.58 18.35 -8.73
CA VAL A 212 17.28 17.64 -9.81
C VAL A 212 17.26 18.49 -11.08
N ALA A 213 18.42 18.66 -11.71
CA ALA A 213 18.51 19.21 -13.07
C ALA A 213 18.08 18.14 -14.08
N LEU A 214 17.02 18.39 -14.85
CA LEU A 214 16.47 17.45 -15.82
C LEU A 214 16.66 17.99 -17.25
N SER A 215 17.07 17.12 -18.17
CA SER A 215 16.91 17.32 -19.61
C SER A 215 16.01 16.22 -20.18
N VAL A 216 15.25 16.60 -21.21
CA VAL A 216 14.54 15.68 -22.09
C VAL A 216 15.08 15.91 -23.49
N ASP A 217 16.05 15.06 -23.86
CA ASP A 217 16.95 15.34 -24.99
C ASP A 217 16.26 15.15 -26.35
N SER A 218 15.30 14.23 -26.44
CA SER A 218 14.36 14.18 -27.57
C SER A 218 13.03 13.57 -27.14
N VAL A 219 11.95 13.88 -27.87
CA VAL A 219 10.68 13.15 -27.80
C VAL A 219 10.33 12.70 -29.21
N GLN A 220 10.44 11.39 -29.46
CA GLN A 220 10.18 10.83 -30.78
C GLN A 220 8.84 10.12 -30.78
N ALA A 221 7.97 10.49 -31.73
CA ALA A 221 6.68 9.85 -31.97
C ALA A 221 6.66 9.28 -33.39
N TRP A 222 6.27 8.00 -33.49
CA TRP A 222 6.27 7.24 -34.74
C TRP A 222 4.84 6.76 -35.02
N SER A 223 4.18 7.26 -36.07
CA SER A 223 2.98 6.60 -36.60
C SER A 223 3.41 5.34 -37.34
N LEU A 224 3.09 4.17 -36.80
CA LEU A 224 3.46 2.90 -37.42
C LEU A 224 2.52 2.62 -38.60
N VAL A 225 3.10 2.46 -39.78
CA VAL A 225 2.39 2.02 -41.00
C VAL A 225 2.75 0.56 -41.23
N GLU A 226 1.75 -0.30 -41.38
CA GLU A 226 1.97 -1.73 -41.60
C GLU A 226 2.86 -1.96 -42.82
N GLY A 227 4.06 -2.48 -42.57
CA GLY A 227 5.01 -2.81 -43.63
C GLY A 227 4.51 -4.01 -44.42
N SER A 228 4.51 -3.93 -45.75
CA SER A 228 4.33 -5.10 -46.60
C SER A 228 5.42 -6.13 -46.29
N GLU A 229 5.05 -7.40 -46.15
CA GLU A 229 6.01 -8.48 -45.88
C GLU A 229 7.09 -8.52 -46.98
N THR A 230 8.28 -7.99 -46.69
CA THR A 230 9.47 -8.28 -47.48
C THR A 230 9.90 -9.71 -47.15
N GLY A 231 9.62 -10.63 -48.07
CA GLY A 231 9.93 -12.03 -47.94
C GLY A 231 11.39 -12.28 -47.56
N ALA A 232 11.61 -13.36 -46.80
CA ALA A 232 12.91 -13.77 -46.30
C ALA A 232 14.02 -13.71 -47.38
N PRO A 233 15.27 -13.37 -47.01
CA PRO A 233 16.37 -13.32 -47.97
C PRO A 233 16.50 -14.66 -48.67
N VAL A 234 16.31 -14.65 -49.99
CA VAL A 234 16.32 -15.87 -50.81
C VAL A 234 17.75 -16.41 -50.83
N THR A 235 18.01 -17.43 -50.01
CA THR A 235 19.25 -18.21 -50.10
C THR A 235 19.31 -18.82 -51.50
N ALA A 236 20.30 -18.41 -52.29
CA ALA A 236 20.47 -18.92 -53.64
C ALA A 236 20.85 -20.42 -53.62
N SER A 237 19.87 -21.29 -53.87
CA SER A 237 20.14 -22.70 -54.16
C SER A 237 20.79 -22.84 -55.54
N PRO A 238 21.81 -23.70 -55.70
CA PRO A 238 22.42 -23.94 -57.00
C PRO A 238 21.57 -24.88 -57.87
N THR A 239 21.34 -24.43 -59.10
CA THR A 239 21.22 -25.21 -60.34
C THR A 239 20.04 -26.20 -60.50
N SER A 240 19.27 -25.93 -61.56
CA SER A 240 18.28 -26.79 -62.22
C SER A 240 18.80 -28.15 -62.69
N ASP A 241 17.94 -29.18 -62.71
CA ASP A 241 17.33 -29.70 -63.96
C ASP A 241 16.17 -30.71 -63.67
N PRO A 242 15.35 -31.19 -64.63
CA PRO A 242 13.97 -30.67 -64.67
C PRO A 242 12.82 -31.70 -64.70
N THR A 243 11.61 -31.18 -64.45
CA THR A 243 10.29 -31.52 -65.04
C THR A 243 9.88 -32.99 -65.25
N THR A 244 8.80 -33.41 -64.55
CA THR A 244 7.55 -33.93 -65.17
C THR A 244 6.36 -33.90 -64.20
N ASP A 245 5.27 -33.26 -64.62
CA ASP A 245 3.86 -33.47 -64.19
C ASP A 245 3.28 -34.66 -65.05
N PRO A 246 2.03 -35.19 -64.93
CA PRO A 246 0.86 -34.71 -64.15
C PRO A 246 -0.13 -35.78 -63.58
N THR A 247 -1.29 -35.32 -63.05
CA THR A 247 -2.65 -35.99 -63.09
C THR A 247 -2.87 -37.24 -62.18
N SER A 248 -3.89 -37.39 -61.30
CA SER A 248 -5.37 -37.29 -61.47
C SER A 248 -6.21 -37.32 -60.16
N GLU A 249 -7.44 -36.79 -60.25
CA GLU A 249 -8.68 -36.96 -59.43
C GLU A 249 -9.21 -38.43 -59.26
N PRO A 250 -10.39 -38.73 -58.61
CA PRO A 250 -10.98 -38.25 -57.34
C PRO A 250 -11.79 -39.33 -56.52
N ALA A 251 -12.43 -38.91 -55.40
CA ALA A 251 -13.63 -39.49 -54.74
C ALA A 251 -13.51 -40.91 -54.08
N THR A 252 -14.38 -41.41 -53.18
CA THR A 252 -15.78 -41.10 -52.77
C THR A 252 -16.08 -41.26 -51.26
N ASP A 253 -17.18 -40.63 -50.84
CA ASP A 253 -17.97 -40.66 -49.57
C ASP A 253 -18.72 -42.02 -49.32
N PRO A 254 -19.67 -42.24 -48.36
CA PRO A 254 -19.97 -41.68 -47.02
C PRO A 254 -20.34 -42.73 -45.89
N THR A 255 -20.67 -42.21 -44.70
CA THR A 255 -21.81 -42.57 -43.79
C THR A 255 -21.76 -43.63 -42.65
N THR A 256 -22.47 -43.22 -41.57
CA THR A 256 -23.30 -43.97 -40.58
C THR A 256 -22.73 -44.58 -39.27
N ASP A 257 -23.16 -43.93 -38.18
CA ASP A 257 -23.39 -44.34 -36.77
C ASP A 257 -24.44 -45.50 -36.65
N PRO A 258 -24.94 -46.00 -35.47
CA PRO A 258 -24.59 -45.72 -34.05
C PRO A 258 -24.65 -46.92 -33.03
N THR A 259 -24.43 -46.62 -31.73
CA THR A 259 -25.15 -47.14 -30.51
C THR A 259 -24.77 -48.44 -29.70
N THR A 260 -24.64 -48.23 -28.37
CA THR A 260 -25.08 -49.03 -27.16
C THR A 260 -24.37 -50.28 -26.57
N GLU A 261 -24.44 -50.29 -25.23
CA GLU A 261 -23.99 -51.22 -24.17
C GLU A 261 -24.52 -52.68 -24.18
N LEU A 262 -23.82 -53.62 -23.49
CA LEU A 262 -24.25 -54.26 -22.21
C LEU A 262 -23.42 -55.51 -21.74
N THR A 263 -23.13 -55.56 -20.42
CA THR A 263 -22.94 -56.73 -19.50
C THR A 263 -22.03 -57.95 -19.80
N THR A 264 -21.20 -58.36 -18.81
CA THR A 264 -21.44 -59.52 -17.88
C THR A 264 -20.23 -59.81 -16.94
N ALA A 265 -20.46 -60.55 -15.83
CA ALA A 265 -19.46 -61.09 -14.88
C ALA A 265 -19.59 -62.65 -14.80
N PRO A 266 -18.77 -63.45 -14.07
CA PRO A 266 -18.94 -63.61 -12.59
C PRO A 266 -17.78 -64.20 -11.71
N THR A 267 -18.01 -64.15 -10.37
CA THR A 267 -17.63 -65.11 -9.27
C THR A 267 -16.21 -65.31 -8.71
N GLY A 268 -16.13 -65.36 -7.35
CA GLY A 268 -15.07 -66.00 -6.54
C GLY A 268 -15.13 -65.62 -5.04
N THR A 269 -15.45 -66.55 -4.11
CA THR A 269 -15.82 -66.26 -2.70
C THR A 269 -15.08 -67.12 -1.66
N THR A 270 -14.80 -66.56 -0.46
CA THR A 270 -14.86 -67.10 0.96
C THR A 270 -13.72 -66.51 1.82
N ALA A 271 -13.90 -65.89 3.01
CA ALA A 271 -14.51 -66.28 4.31
C ALA A 271 -13.62 -67.29 5.11
N SER A 272 -13.42 -67.25 6.44
CA SER A 272 -14.05 -66.47 7.55
C SER A 272 -13.14 -66.38 8.82
N ALA A 273 -13.63 -65.80 9.93
CA ALA A 273 -12.87 -65.40 11.14
C ALA A 273 -13.10 -66.26 12.42
N THR A 274 -12.35 -66.01 13.53
CA THR A 274 -12.79 -66.15 14.95
C THR A 274 -11.77 -65.62 15.99
N ALA A 275 -12.16 -65.52 17.28
CA ALA A 275 -11.38 -65.05 18.46
C ALA A 275 -11.79 -65.84 19.74
N ALA A 276 -11.37 -65.63 21.00
CA ALA A 276 -10.61 -64.56 21.68
C ALA A 276 -10.03 -65.08 23.06
N THR A 277 -9.75 -64.17 24.03
CA THR A 277 -9.46 -64.38 25.50
C THR A 277 -8.15 -65.10 25.91
N GLY A 278 -7.51 -64.89 27.08
CA GLY A 278 -7.63 -63.87 28.16
C GLY A 278 -6.83 -64.24 29.47
N ALA A 279 -6.49 -63.25 30.32
CA ALA A 279 -6.04 -63.35 31.76
C ALA A 279 -4.64 -63.99 32.07
N THR A 280 -3.87 -63.74 33.17
CA THR A 280 -3.84 -62.78 34.33
C THR A 280 -2.50 -62.87 35.13
N ALA A 281 -2.23 -61.87 36.01
CA ALA A 281 -1.58 -61.94 37.36
C ALA A 281 -0.24 -61.20 37.63
N GLU A 282 -0.18 -60.52 38.79
CA GLU A 282 0.96 -59.78 39.41
C GLU A 282 1.74 -60.64 40.45
N PRO A 283 2.70 -60.08 41.23
CA PRO A 283 2.35 -59.47 42.53
C PRO A 283 3.12 -58.20 42.97
N SER A 284 2.67 -57.61 44.08
CA SER A 284 2.87 -56.22 44.54
C SER A 284 4.03 -55.95 45.52
N SER A 285 4.39 -54.66 45.72
CA SER A 285 4.78 -54.11 47.05
C SER A 285 4.69 -52.56 47.11
N THR A 286 4.43 -52.01 48.30
CA THR A 286 4.24 -50.58 48.69
C THR A 286 4.75 -50.39 50.15
N PRO A 287 5.01 -49.18 50.73
CA PRO A 287 4.22 -47.92 50.58
C PRO A 287 4.90 -46.51 50.73
N LEU A 288 4.26 -45.49 50.12
CA LEU A 288 3.98 -44.08 50.57
C LEU A 288 5.10 -43.12 51.07
N PRO A 289 4.87 -41.77 51.12
CA PRO A 289 4.10 -40.89 50.22
C PRO A 289 4.84 -39.58 49.84
N GLY A 290 4.39 -38.84 48.79
CA GLY A 290 4.85 -37.45 48.61
C GLY A 290 4.45 -36.72 47.33
N SER A 291 3.72 -35.60 47.49
CA SER A 291 3.47 -34.51 46.53
C SER A 291 2.72 -34.79 45.22
N SER A 292 1.55 -34.18 45.11
CA SER A 292 0.74 -34.11 43.88
C SER A 292 1.47 -33.30 42.79
N SER A 293 1.52 -33.83 41.56
CA SER A 293 1.82 -33.04 40.36
C SER A 293 0.55 -32.85 39.53
N VAL A 294 0.29 -31.62 39.11
CA VAL A 294 -0.88 -31.25 38.29
C VAL A 294 -0.64 -31.73 36.86
N GLY A 295 -1.60 -32.49 36.32
CA GLY A 295 -1.52 -33.03 34.97
C GLY A 295 -1.71 -31.99 33.87
N SER A 296 -0.82 -32.02 32.87
CA SER A 296 -0.93 -31.48 31.52
C SER A 296 -1.66 -30.14 31.33
N SER A 297 -0.88 -29.07 31.27
CA SER A 297 -1.26 -27.86 30.53
C SER A 297 -1.50 -28.18 29.06
N SER A 298 -2.60 -27.66 28.50
CA SER A 298 -2.82 -27.65 27.06
C SER A 298 -1.73 -26.82 26.39
N ALA A 299 -0.99 -27.42 25.45
CA ALA A 299 -0.03 -26.69 24.65
C ALA A 299 -0.77 -25.57 23.87
N GLY A 300 -0.41 -24.32 24.14
CA GLY A 300 -0.88 -23.18 23.35
C GLY A 300 -0.47 -23.31 21.88
N PRO A 301 -1.08 -22.55 20.95
CA PRO A 301 -0.75 -22.63 19.54
C PRO A 301 0.74 -22.35 19.33
N SER A 302 1.51 -23.38 18.96
CA SER A 302 2.93 -23.19 18.65
C SER A 302 3.06 -22.35 17.39
N LEU A 303 3.67 -21.18 17.52
CA LEU A 303 4.28 -20.50 16.38
C LEU A 303 5.70 -21.05 16.31
N SER A 304 6.00 -21.86 15.29
CA SER A 304 7.39 -22.21 15.00
C SER A 304 8.08 -20.94 14.47
N PRO A 305 9.22 -20.52 15.03
CA PRO A 305 10.00 -19.42 14.48
C PRO A 305 10.75 -19.91 13.23
N THR A 306 10.02 -19.99 12.12
CA THR A 306 10.54 -20.33 10.79
C THR A 306 9.84 -19.46 9.75
N ASP A 307 10.58 -18.47 9.26
CA ASP A 307 10.42 -17.80 7.97
C ASP A 307 9.02 -17.25 7.64
N GLY A 308 8.57 -16.27 8.43
CA GLY A 308 7.37 -15.47 8.16
C GLY A 308 7.58 -14.35 7.12
N SER A 309 8.58 -14.47 6.23
CA SER A 309 8.87 -13.50 5.17
C SER A 309 8.21 -13.92 3.86
N THR A 310 7.33 -13.10 3.31
CA THR A 310 6.68 -13.37 2.02
C THR A 310 7.61 -13.03 0.85
N ALA A 311 7.21 -13.39 -0.38
CA ALA A 311 7.94 -12.98 -1.58
C ALA A 311 8.01 -11.44 -1.78
N ALA A 312 7.16 -10.67 -1.08
CA ALA A 312 7.20 -9.21 -1.02
C ALA A 312 8.10 -8.67 0.12
N GLY A 313 8.72 -9.56 0.92
CA GLY A 313 9.63 -9.24 2.00
C GLY A 313 8.97 -8.66 3.25
N PHE A 314 7.67 -8.90 3.47
CA PHE A 314 6.99 -8.50 4.70
C PHE A 314 7.09 -9.60 5.76
N ALA A 315 7.29 -9.19 7.02
CA ALA A 315 7.29 -10.06 8.18
C ALA A 315 5.87 -10.19 8.75
N HIS A 316 5.40 -11.43 8.96
CA HIS A 316 4.05 -11.72 9.44
C HIS A 316 4.00 -12.66 10.66
N PRO A 317 3.10 -12.42 11.64
CA PRO A 317 2.31 -11.19 11.80
C PRO A 317 3.24 -10.00 12.04
N GLY A 318 2.90 -8.82 11.49
CA GLY A 318 3.76 -7.63 11.61
C GLY A 318 3.06 -6.29 11.47
N ILE A 319 1.77 -6.24 11.84
CA ILE A 319 0.97 -5.02 11.94
C ILE A 319 0.82 -4.67 13.43
N VAL A 320 1.61 -3.70 13.92
CA VAL A 320 1.77 -3.32 15.34
C VAL A 320 2.21 -4.45 16.29
N MET A 321 2.10 -5.72 15.91
CA MET A 321 2.43 -6.90 16.73
C MET A 321 3.18 -7.95 15.93
N SER A 322 4.43 -8.19 16.30
CA SER A 322 5.29 -9.26 15.79
C SER A 322 5.02 -10.62 16.46
N ALA A 323 5.51 -11.70 15.84
CA ALA A 323 5.50 -13.04 16.41
C ALA A 323 6.22 -13.11 17.78
N GLU A 324 7.36 -12.43 17.91
CA GLU A 324 8.19 -12.35 19.11
C GLU A 324 7.45 -11.59 20.24
N GLN A 325 6.77 -10.49 19.90
CA GLN A 325 5.94 -9.75 20.85
C GLN A 325 4.80 -10.62 21.40
N LEU A 326 4.11 -11.38 20.53
CA LEU A 326 3.09 -12.34 20.95
C LEU A 326 3.66 -13.44 21.86
N VAL A 327 4.85 -13.98 21.55
CA VAL A 327 5.54 -14.95 22.42
C VAL A 327 5.88 -14.33 23.77
N PHE A 328 6.43 -13.10 23.79
CA PHE A 328 6.75 -12.39 25.01
C PHE A 328 5.53 -12.16 25.89
N VAL A 329 4.45 -11.57 25.37
CA VAL A 329 3.22 -11.32 26.15
C VAL A 329 2.62 -12.62 26.68
N ARG A 330 2.54 -13.68 25.86
CA ARG A 330 2.09 -15.01 26.33
C ARG A 330 2.93 -15.54 27.47
N SER A 331 4.25 -15.36 27.44
CA SER A 331 5.13 -15.78 28.53
C SER A 331 4.86 -15.03 29.84
N GLN A 332 4.55 -13.72 29.78
CA GLN A 332 4.23 -12.93 30.97
C GLN A 332 2.85 -13.32 31.54
N ILE A 333 1.86 -13.53 30.69
CA ILE A 333 0.53 -14.05 31.06
C ILE A 333 0.64 -15.42 31.73
N ALA A 334 1.36 -16.36 31.12
CA ALA A 334 1.55 -17.71 31.65
C ALA A 334 2.31 -17.72 32.99
N ALA A 335 3.20 -16.74 33.21
CA ALA A 335 3.89 -16.53 34.48
C ALA A 335 3.07 -15.75 35.52
N GLY A 336 1.82 -15.37 35.24
CA GLY A 336 0.95 -14.61 36.15
C GLY A 336 1.46 -13.21 36.47
N ARG A 337 2.20 -12.59 35.53
CA ARG A 337 2.84 -11.28 35.76
C ARG A 337 1.92 -10.12 35.42
N GLU A 338 1.96 -9.11 36.28
CA GLU A 338 1.34 -7.81 36.01
C GLU A 338 2.28 -6.91 35.19
N PRO A 339 1.74 -6.04 34.32
CA PRO A 339 0.31 -5.71 34.18
C PRO A 339 -0.50 -6.61 33.22
N TRP A 340 0.14 -7.61 32.58
CA TRP A 340 -0.48 -8.41 31.53
C TRP A 340 -1.64 -9.30 32.03
N THR A 341 -1.55 -9.85 33.24
CA THR A 341 -2.63 -10.66 33.84
C THR A 341 -3.91 -9.83 34.04
N SER A 342 -3.81 -8.64 34.65
CA SER A 342 -4.96 -7.73 34.80
C SER A 342 -5.44 -7.18 33.45
N ALA A 343 -4.55 -6.96 32.48
CA ALA A 343 -4.92 -6.55 31.13
C ALA A 343 -5.74 -7.63 30.39
N LEU A 344 -5.33 -8.90 30.47
CA LEU A 344 -6.05 -10.02 29.88
C LEU A 344 -7.45 -10.19 30.49
N ALA A 345 -7.55 -10.14 31.83
CA ALA A 345 -8.83 -10.21 32.53
C ALA A 345 -9.78 -9.07 32.10
N ARG A 346 -9.25 -7.85 31.94
CA ARG A 346 -10.00 -6.69 31.45
C ARG A 346 -10.47 -6.85 30.00
N ALA A 347 -9.63 -7.40 29.11
CA ALA A 347 -10.01 -7.66 27.72
C ALA A 347 -11.14 -8.70 27.62
N ARG A 348 -11.03 -9.82 28.36
CA ARG A 348 -12.09 -10.86 28.43
C ARG A 348 -13.41 -10.35 29.00
N GLY A 349 -13.37 -9.48 30.00
CA GLY A 349 -14.56 -8.87 30.61
C GLY A 349 -15.17 -7.72 29.81
N SER A 350 -14.61 -7.37 28.64
CA SER A 350 -15.05 -6.22 27.85
C SER A 350 -16.34 -6.49 27.08
N TRP A 351 -17.03 -5.41 26.67
CA TRP A 351 -18.20 -5.51 25.79
C TRP A 351 -17.84 -6.12 24.43
N TYR A 352 -16.65 -5.77 23.90
CA TYR A 352 -16.10 -6.27 22.64
C TYR A 352 -15.79 -7.79 22.63
N ALA A 353 -15.54 -8.41 23.78
CA ALA A 353 -15.23 -9.84 23.91
C ALA A 353 -16.47 -10.73 24.18
N ARG A 354 -17.69 -10.19 24.07
CA ARG A 354 -18.92 -10.95 24.33
C ARG A 354 -19.20 -11.94 23.19
N SER A 355 -19.42 -13.21 23.55
CA SER A 355 -19.87 -14.25 22.60
C SER A 355 -21.20 -13.90 21.91
N SER A 356 -22.05 -13.11 22.57
CA SER A 356 -23.32 -12.59 22.04
C SER A 356 -23.18 -11.34 21.14
N TRP A 357 -21.96 -11.00 20.70
CA TRP A 357 -21.77 -9.91 19.73
C TRP A 357 -22.34 -10.29 18.37
N THR A 358 -23.02 -9.35 17.71
CA THR A 358 -23.55 -9.52 16.35
C THR A 358 -23.01 -8.39 15.48
N PRO A 359 -22.27 -8.67 14.38
CA PRO A 359 -21.78 -7.63 13.49
C PRO A 359 -22.94 -6.93 12.76
N ARG A 360 -22.72 -5.66 12.41
CA ARG A 360 -23.71 -4.73 11.85
C ARG A 360 -23.19 -4.05 10.56
N PRO A 361 -22.77 -4.82 9.55
CA PRO A 361 -22.19 -4.25 8.33
C PRO A 361 -23.21 -3.46 7.51
N VAL A 362 -22.74 -2.41 6.83
CA VAL A 362 -23.50 -1.63 5.85
C VAL A 362 -22.72 -1.52 4.54
N ALA A 363 -23.43 -1.39 3.42
CA ALA A 363 -22.79 -1.32 2.10
C ALA A 363 -22.01 -0.03 1.88
N LEU A 364 -22.51 1.10 2.41
CA LEU A 364 -21.87 2.40 2.29
C LEU A 364 -21.91 3.08 3.66
N VAL A 365 -20.74 3.28 4.26
CA VAL A 365 -20.61 3.97 5.55
C VAL A 365 -20.68 5.48 5.32
N GLN A 366 -21.56 6.18 6.02
CA GLN A 366 -21.78 7.63 5.80
C GLN A 366 -21.75 8.41 7.11
N CYS A 367 -20.69 9.21 7.28
CA CYS A 367 -20.33 9.81 8.57
C CYS A 367 -20.22 11.32 8.48
N GLY A 368 -21.18 12.01 9.10
CA GLY A 368 -21.10 13.45 9.28
C GLY A 368 -20.41 13.86 10.57
N SER A 369 -20.26 15.18 10.75
CA SER A 369 -19.58 15.75 11.92
C SER A 369 -20.31 15.35 13.21
N ARG A 370 -19.55 14.89 14.21
CA ARG A 370 -20.06 14.33 15.48
C ARG A 370 -21.03 13.15 15.28
N ASN A 371 -20.79 12.32 14.27
CA ASN A 371 -21.64 11.20 13.87
C ASN A 371 -23.09 11.64 13.59
N ASN A 372 -23.24 12.71 12.80
CA ASN A 372 -24.55 13.15 12.30
C ASN A 372 -24.46 13.54 10.80
N PRO A 373 -24.91 12.67 9.88
CA PRO A 373 -25.51 11.35 10.12
C PRO A 373 -24.52 10.31 10.65
N ASP A 374 -25.05 9.25 11.26
CA ASP A 374 -24.36 8.00 11.61
C ASP A 374 -25.01 6.85 10.86
N ILE A 375 -24.55 6.60 9.63
CA ILE A 375 -24.98 5.44 8.84
C ILE A 375 -23.79 4.48 8.82
N GLY A 376 -23.72 3.64 9.85
CA GLY A 376 -22.71 2.60 10.00
C GLY A 376 -21.39 3.02 10.66
N CYS A 377 -21.22 4.28 11.07
CA CYS A 377 -19.95 4.78 11.61
C CYS A 377 -19.63 4.19 12.98
N THR A 378 -20.62 4.24 13.88
CA THR A 378 -20.49 3.59 15.19
C THR A 378 -20.44 2.07 15.03
N ALA A 379 -21.23 1.51 14.11
CA ALA A 379 -21.25 0.07 13.83
C ALA A 379 -19.88 -0.47 13.38
N GLU A 380 -19.25 0.18 12.40
CA GLU A 380 -17.94 -0.18 11.87
C GLU A 380 -16.84 -0.06 12.93
N THR A 381 -16.82 1.07 13.66
CA THR A 381 -15.81 1.34 14.69
C THR A 381 -15.92 0.37 15.87
N ASP A 382 -17.14 0.02 16.28
CA ASP A 382 -17.41 -0.98 17.31
C ASP A 382 -17.00 -2.39 16.84
N ASP A 383 -17.39 -2.77 15.63
CA ASP A 383 -17.15 -4.11 15.07
C ASP A 383 -15.66 -4.33 14.78
N ALA A 384 -14.93 -3.35 14.28
CA ALA A 384 -13.48 -3.44 14.10
C ALA A 384 -12.77 -3.67 15.45
N GLN A 385 -13.17 -2.94 16.49
CA GLN A 385 -12.65 -3.14 17.85
C GLN A 385 -13.03 -4.51 18.44
N ALA A 386 -14.24 -5.01 18.15
CA ALA A 386 -14.64 -6.36 18.51
C ALA A 386 -13.79 -7.41 17.78
N ALA A 387 -13.60 -7.29 16.46
CA ALA A 387 -12.75 -8.18 15.68
C ALA A 387 -11.33 -8.22 16.25
N TYR A 388 -10.70 -7.06 16.50
CA TYR A 388 -9.34 -7.01 17.06
C TYR A 388 -9.27 -7.55 18.49
N THR A 389 -10.23 -7.22 19.35
CA THR A 389 -10.27 -7.73 20.74
C THR A 389 -10.33 -9.26 20.75
N ASN A 390 -11.19 -9.85 19.93
CA ASN A 390 -11.33 -11.30 19.83
C ASN A 390 -10.09 -11.94 19.16
N ALA A 391 -9.54 -11.35 18.10
CA ALA A 391 -8.31 -11.82 17.45
C ALA A 391 -7.11 -11.82 18.41
N LEU A 392 -6.93 -10.76 19.20
CA LEU A 392 -5.88 -10.66 20.22
C LEU A 392 -6.09 -11.68 21.35
N LEU A 393 -7.32 -11.83 21.85
CA LEU A 393 -7.65 -12.84 22.86
C LEU A 393 -7.33 -14.25 22.35
N PHE A 394 -7.70 -14.59 21.11
CA PHE A 394 -7.32 -15.87 20.52
C PHE A 394 -5.80 -16.05 20.43
N SER A 395 -5.08 -15.08 19.88
CA SER A 395 -3.63 -15.14 19.68
C SER A 395 -2.84 -15.29 20.99
N LEU A 396 -3.39 -14.82 22.11
CA LEU A 396 -2.79 -14.94 23.45
C LEU A 396 -3.22 -16.18 24.24
N THR A 397 -4.40 -16.75 23.97
CA THR A 397 -5.01 -17.80 24.81
C THR A 397 -5.21 -19.14 24.10
N GLY A 398 -5.34 -19.14 22.77
CA GLY A 398 -5.72 -20.31 21.96
C GLY A 398 -7.22 -20.67 22.01
N GLU A 399 -8.06 -19.92 22.70
CA GLU A 399 -9.48 -20.24 22.87
C GLU A 399 -10.29 -19.98 21.58
N ARG A 400 -10.68 -21.09 20.91
CA ARG A 400 -11.43 -21.12 19.65
C ARG A 400 -12.58 -20.12 19.52
N PRO A 401 -13.48 -19.93 20.52
CA PRO A 401 -14.62 -19.02 20.37
C PRO A 401 -14.25 -17.57 20.03
N TYR A 402 -13.05 -17.12 20.43
CA TYR A 402 -12.55 -15.80 20.06
C TYR A 402 -12.05 -15.75 18.60
N ALA A 403 -11.41 -16.81 18.09
CA ALA A 403 -11.09 -16.89 16.66
C ALA A 403 -12.37 -16.89 15.81
N ASP A 404 -13.35 -17.71 16.21
CA ASP A 404 -14.60 -17.87 15.49
C ASP A 404 -15.36 -16.53 15.41
N LYS A 405 -15.43 -15.78 16.52
CA LYS A 405 -16.06 -14.44 16.55
C LYS A 405 -15.28 -13.38 15.77
N ALA A 406 -13.95 -13.40 15.80
CA ALA A 406 -13.15 -12.47 15.00
C ALA A 406 -13.35 -12.72 13.49
N ILE A 407 -13.33 -13.98 13.05
CA ILE A 407 -13.61 -14.40 11.67
C ILE A 407 -15.03 -14.00 11.26
N GLU A 408 -16.04 -14.26 12.10
CA GLU A 408 -17.44 -13.87 11.83
C GLU A 408 -17.58 -12.38 11.49
N ILE A 409 -16.91 -11.50 12.24
CA ILE A 409 -17.00 -10.05 12.04
C ILE A 409 -16.25 -9.62 10.77
N LEU A 410 -15.02 -10.11 10.56
CA LEU A 410 -14.21 -9.84 9.35
C LEU A 410 -14.92 -10.35 8.08
N ASP A 411 -15.56 -11.51 8.16
CA ASP A 411 -16.33 -12.11 7.08
C ASP A 411 -17.59 -11.30 6.78
N ALA A 412 -18.29 -10.80 7.80
CA ALA A 412 -19.53 -10.03 7.65
C ALA A 412 -19.30 -8.68 6.97
N TRP A 413 -18.26 -7.94 7.36
CA TRP A 413 -17.93 -6.66 6.72
C TRP A 413 -17.40 -6.86 5.30
N SER A 414 -16.48 -7.80 5.06
CA SER A 414 -15.97 -8.10 3.72
C SER A 414 -17.00 -8.63 2.73
N ALA A 415 -18.14 -9.14 3.19
CA ALA A 415 -19.24 -9.58 2.34
C ALA A 415 -20.19 -8.45 1.91
N VAL A 416 -20.11 -7.27 2.51
CA VAL A 416 -21.14 -6.22 2.40
C VAL A 416 -20.56 -4.85 2.06
N LEU A 417 -19.45 -4.43 2.67
CA LEU A 417 -18.91 -3.08 2.55
C LEU A 417 -18.37 -2.82 1.13
N GLN A 418 -18.80 -1.70 0.54
CA GLN A 418 -18.40 -1.23 -0.78
C GLN A 418 -17.55 0.05 -0.70
N GLY A 419 -17.68 0.83 0.38
CA GLY A 419 -16.89 2.04 0.61
C GLY A 419 -17.44 2.98 1.68
N HIS A 420 -16.84 4.16 1.76
CA HIS A 420 -17.24 5.25 2.65
C HIS A 420 -17.65 6.47 1.82
N SER A 421 -18.77 7.10 2.17
CA SER A 421 -19.14 8.41 1.58
C SER A 421 -18.24 9.50 2.12
N PHE A 422 -17.72 10.37 1.25
CA PHE A 422 -16.95 11.54 1.66
C PHE A 422 -17.27 12.76 0.80
N ASP A 423 -17.61 13.86 1.48
CA ASP A 423 -17.69 15.20 0.91
C ASP A 423 -17.37 16.24 2.01
N THR A 424 -16.99 17.45 1.63
CA THR A 424 -16.56 18.50 2.58
C THR A 424 -17.71 19.25 3.26
N THR A 425 -18.96 18.79 3.13
CA THR A 425 -20.17 19.42 3.68
C THR A 425 -20.92 18.50 4.63
N LEU A 426 -21.39 17.33 4.18
CA LEU A 426 -22.25 16.40 4.91
C LEU A 426 -21.46 15.22 5.47
N TYR A 427 -20.82 14.42 4.61
CA TYR A 427 -20.08 13.21 4.98
C TYR A 427 -18.61 13.47 5.30
N LYS A 428 -18.35 14.56 6.04
CA LYS A 428 -17.01 15.07 6.35
C LYS A 428 -16.07 14.02 6.94
N ASN A 429 -16.59 13.11 7.76
CA ASN A 429 -15.78 12.14 8.49
C ASN A 429 -15.47 10.87 7.68
N GLY A 430 -15.92 10.73 6.43
CA GLY A 430 -15.73 9.51 5.63
C GLY A 430 -14.28 9.02 5.56
N ARG A 431 -13.31 9.91 5.30
CA ARG A 431 -11.88 9.54 5.25
C ARG A 431 -11.30 9.16 6.60
N LEU A 432 -11.70 9.86 7.68
CA LEU A 432 -11.27 9.52 9.04
C LEU A 432 -11.81 8.16 9.49
N GLN A 433 -13.09 7.91 9.19
CA GLN A 433 -13.77 6.67 9.50
C GLN A 433 -13.09 5.50 8.81
N ALA A 434 -12.82 5.62 7.50
CA ALA A 434 -12.06 4.63 6.75
C ALA A 434 -10.65 4.41 7.32
N ALA A 435 -9.95 5.47 7.75
CA ALA A 435 -8.64 5.34 8.38
C ALA A 435 -8.68 4.58 9.71
N TRP A 436 -9.62 4.92 10.60
CA TRP A 436 -9.80 4.27 11.89
C TRP A 436 -10.18 2.79 11.76
N ALA A 437 -11.18 2.48 10.93
CA ALA A 437 -11.60 1.11 10.69
C ALA A 437 -10.53 0.31 9.94
N GLY A 438 -9.83 0.94 8.98
CA GLY A 438 -8.73 0.34 8.22
C GLY A 438 -7.59 -0.13 9.12
N GLN A 439 -7.13 0.71 10.06
CA GLN A 439 -6.12 0.31 11.06
C GLN A 439 -6.57 -0.88 11.91
N THR A 440 -7.79 -0.83 12.46
CA THR A 440 -8.21 -1.82 13.47
C THR A 440 -8.63 -3.15 12.83
N PHE A 441 -9.27 -3.13 11.65
CA PHE A 441 -9.59 -4.35 10.91
C PHE A 441 -8.33 -5.06 10.40
N THR A 442 -7.30 -4.36 9.89
CA THR A 442 -6.07 -5.03 9.45
C THR A 442 -5.32 -5.67 10.60
N LYS A 443 -5.22 -5.00 11.77
CA LYS A 443 -4.65 -5.58 13.00
C LYS A 443 -5.37 -6.88 13.40
N ALA A 444 -6.70 -6.92 13.27
CA ALA A 444 -7.50 -8.12 13.56
C ALA A 444 -7.27 -9.24 12.53
N ALA A 445 -7.34 -8.89 11.24
CA ALA A 445 -7.19 -9.81 10.13
C ALA A 445 -5.80 -10.46 10.10
N GLU A 446 -4.75 -9.70 10.38
CA GLU A 446 -3.36 -10.16 10.47
C GLU A 446 -3.18 -11.27 11.52
N LEU A 447 -3.64 -11.00 12.75
CA LEU A 447 -3.58 -11.95 13.86
C LEU A 447 -4.39 -13.24 13.57
N VAL A 448 -5.50 -13.13 12.85
CA VAL A 448 -6.33 -14.28 12.45
C VAL A 448 -5.68 -15.06 11.30
N ARG A 449 -5.16 -14.39 10.26
CA ARG A 449 -4.53 -14.98 9.07
C ARG A 449 -3.26 -15.75 9.41
N TYR A 450 -2.39 -15.15 10.22
CA TYR A 450 -1.07 -15.71 10.56
C TYR A 450 -1.07 -16.49 11.88
N SER A 451 -2.22 -17.04 12.27
CA SER A 451 -2.35 -17.97 13.40
C SER A 451 -3.13 -19.22 12.98
N ARG A 452 -3.29 -20.19 13.89
CA ARG A 452 -4.05 -21.43 13.63
C ARG A 452 -5.57 -21.24 13.73
N ALA A 453 -6.07 -20.03 13.47
CA ALA A 453 -7.49 -19.69 13.53
C ALA A 453 -8.31 -20.47 12.49
N GLY A 454 -7.75 -20.72 11.30
CA GLY A 454 -8.44 -21.46 10.24
C GLY A 454 -9.39 -20.58 9.41
N TRP A 455 -9.06 -19.30 9.24
CA TRP A 455 -9.76 -18.41 8.32
C TRP A 455 -9.55 -18.87 6.88
N ALA A 456 -10.64 -19.10 6.16
CA ALA A 456 -10.59 -19.77 4.86
C ALA A 456 -10.00 -18.86 3.77
N PRO A 457 -9.08 -19.34 2.90
CA PRO A 457 -8.36 -18.50 1.94
C PRO A 457 -9.25 -17.67 1.02
N GLU A 458 -10.40 -18.20 0.59
CA GLU A 458 -11.37 -17.49 -0.23
C GLU A 458 -12.03 -16.30 0.49
N LYS A 459 -12.10 -16.34 1.82
CA LYS A 459 -12.61 -15.22 2.64
C LYS A 459 -11.51 -14.20 2.96
N VAL A 460 -10.27 -14.66 3.14
CA VAL A 460 -9.08 -13.79 3.18
C VAL A 460 -9.02 -12.96 1.89
N ALA A 461 -9.09 -13.60 0.72
CA ALA A 461 -9.08 -12.92 -0.57
C ALA A 461 -10.25 -11.92 -0.75
N ARG A 462 -11.45 -12.24 -0.23
CA ARG A 462 -12.57 -11.28 -0.22
C ARG A 462 -12.28 -10.07 0.67
N PHE A 463 -11.70 -10.27 1.84
CA PHE A 463 -11.31 -9.20 2.75
C PHE A 463 -10.17 -8.35 2.16
N GLU A 464 -9.18 -8.94 1.49
CA GLU A 464 -8.19 -8.22 0.69
C GLU A 464 -8.85 -7.34 -0.38
N GLY A 465 -9.86 -7.87 -1.08
CA GLY A 465 -10.67 -7.12 -2.04
C GLY A 465 -11.34 -5.90 -1.41
N MET A 466 -11.99 -6.06 -0.25
CA MET A 466 -12.59 -4.96 0.52
C MET A 466 -11.55 -3.87 0.87
N LEU A 467 -10.35 -4.24 1.33
CA LEU A 467 -9.30 -3.26 1.61
C LEU A 467 -8.89 -2.47 0.35
N ARG A 468 -8.78 -3.14 -0.81
CA ARG A 468 -8.40 -2.52 -2.08
C ARG A 468 -9.49 -1.58 -2.63
N THR A 469 -10.78 -1.92 -2.48
CA THR A 469 -11.88 -1.16 -3.09
C THR A 469 -12.55 -0.16 -2.15
N ALA A 470 -12.75 -0.50 -0.88
CA ALA A 470 -13.46 0.34 0.08
C ALA A 470 -12.52 1.26 0.87
N PHE A 471 -11.32 0.79 1.23
CA PHE A 471 -10.40 1.52 2.13
C PHE A 471 -9.32 2.32 1.40
N LEU A 472 -8.52 1.70 0.52
CA LEU A 472 -7.38 2.39 -0.11
C LEU A 472 -7.75 3.71 -0.84
N PRO A 473 -8.86 3.82 -1.60
CA PRO A 473 -9.25 5.09 -2.23
C PRO A 473 -9.55 6.22 -1.24
N MET A 474 -9.85 5.87 0.02
CA MET A 474 -10.13 6.83 1.08
C MET A 474 -8.86 7.30 1.80
N VAL A 475 -7.82 6.46 1.88
CA VAL A 475 -6.64 6.69 2.75
C VAL A 475 -5.31 6.89 2.03
N ARG A 476 -5.07 6.25 0.87
CA ARG A 476 -3.73 6.12 0.26
C ARG A 476 -3.15 7.43 -0.26
N ASP A 477 -3.98 8.33 -0.78
CA ASP A 477 -3.55 9.64 -1.30
C ASP A 477 -3.40 10.71 -0.19
N GLY A 478 -3.56 10.33 1.07
CA GLY A 478 -3.64 11.24 2.22
C GLY A 478 -4.84 12.19 2.17
N TRP A 479 -4.93 13.11 3.13
CA TRP A 479 -5.86 14.25 3.06
C TRP A 479 -5.42 15.43 3.95
N THR A 480 -5.19 16.58 3.32
CA THR A 480 -4.75 17.82 4.00
C THR A 480 -5.89 18.72 4.49
N GLY A 481 -7.16 18.36 4.26
CA GLY A 481 -8.31 19.12 4.77
C GLY A 481 -8.67 18.82 6.23
N GLY A 482 -8.00 17.85 6.85
CA GLY A 482 -8.15 17.47 8.26
C GLY A 482 -6.98 17.94 9.12
N GLY A 483 -7.09 17.75 10.44
CA GLY A 483 -5.97 17.97 11.37
C GLY A 483 -5.00 16.78 11.43
N ALA A 484 -3.94 16.92 12.22
CA ALA A 484 -2.86 15.95 12.36
C ALA A 484 -3.34 14.53 12.68
N ASN A 485 -4.38 14.36 13.53
CA ASN A 485 -4.91 13.02 13.81
C ASN A 485 -5.50 12.31 12.58
N TRP A 486 -6.02 13.04 11.59
CA TRP A 486 -6.54 12.44 10.34
C TRP A 486 -5.39 11.97 9.48
N GLN A 487 -4.45 12.87 9.23
CA GLN A 487 -3.27 12.66 8.38
C GLN A 487 -2.46 11.44 8.84
N LEU A 488 -2.14 11.39 10.14
CA LEU A 488 -1.39 10.27 10.73
C LEU A 488 -2.23 8.98 10.80
N SER A 489 -3.55 9.07 11.01
CA SER A 489 -4.42 7.88 10.95
C SER A 489 -4.49 7.28 9.55
N MET A 490 -4.48 8.11 8.50
CA MET A 490 -4.52 7.66 7.10
C MET A 490 -3.18 7.02 6.69
N ALA A 491 -2.05 7.57 7.15
CA ALA A 491 -0.74 6.96 6.96
C ALA A 491 -0.63 5.58 7.64
N ASP A 492 -1.03 5.46 8.92
CA ASP A 492 -1.08 4.19 9.67
C ASP A 492 -2.00 3.16 8.97
N ALA A 493 -3.21 3.58 8.56
CA ALA A 493 -4.11 2.72 7.80
C ALA A 493 -3.48 2.21 6.49
N THR A 494 -2.83 3.10 5.73
CA THR A 494 -2.20 2.77 4.45
C THR A 494 -1.04 1.80 4.64
N MET A 495 -0.15 2.02 5.61
CA MET A 495 0.93 1.07 5.93
C MET A 495 0.40 -0.30 6.34
N ASN A 496 -0.59 -0.35 7.24
CA ASN A 496 -1.14 -1.61 7.74
C ASN A 496 -1.88 -2.38 6.63
N ILE A 497 -2.58 -1.68 5.73
CA ILE A 497 -3.17 -2.30 4.53
C ILE A 497 -2.06 -2.82 3.60
N GLY A 498 -0.99 -2.05 3.36
CA GLY A 498 0.14 -2.47 2.53
C GLY A 498 0.79 -3.77 3.01
N VAL A 499 1.02 -3.91 4.32
CA VAL A 499 1.51 -5.15 4.94
C VAL A 499 0.52 -6.30 4.70
N PHE A 500 -0.75 -6.16 5.11
CA PHE A 500 -1.72 -7.27 5.00
C PHE A 500 -1.96 -7.74 3.55
N LEU A 501 -1.80 -6.84 2.58
CA LEU A 501 -2.00 -7.08 1.15
C LEU A 501 -0.75 -7.53 0.39
N ASP A 502 0.39 -7.72 1.08
CA ASP A 502 1.71 -7.99 0.50
C ASP A 502 2.14 -6.95 -0.56
N ASP A 503 1.71 -5.69 -0.40
CA ASP A 503 1.90 -4.61 -1.37
C ASP A 503 2.92 -3.56 -0.85
N ARG A 504 4.19 -3.74 -1.27
CA ARG A 504 5.28 -2.82 -0.92
C ARG A 504 5.03 -1.39 -1.37
N ALA A 505 4.37 -1.17 -2.51
CA ALA A 505 4.12 0.19 -3.00
C ALA A 505 3.10 0.92 -2.11
N VAL A 506 2.03 0.23 -1.68
CA VAL A 506 1.07 0.77 -0.70
C VAL A 506 1.75 1.08 0.63
N PHE A 507 2.62 0.18 1.12
CA PHE A 507 3.37 0.42 2.35
C PHE A 507 4.32 1.62 2.24
N ASP A 508 5.09 1.71 1.16
CA ASP A 508 6.02 2.82 0.89
C ASP A 508 5.27 4.17 0.82
N ASP A 509 4.09 4.22 0.21
CA ASP A 509 3.25 5.43 0.15
C ASP A 509 2.84 5.88 1.57
N GLY A 510 2.35 4.94 2.40
CA GLY A 510 1.99 5.24 3.79
C GLY A 510 3.18 5.68 4.65
N VAL A 511 4.36 5.10 4.44
CA VAL A 511 5.62 5.54 5.06
C VAL A 511 5.99 6.96 4.61
N GLY A 512 5.85 7.26 3.31
CA GLY A 512 6.09 8.59 2.74
C GLY A 512 5.16 9.65 3.33
N ASP A 513 3.87 9.34 3.44
CA ASP A 513 2.89 10.18 4.10
C ASP A 513 3.23 10.37 5.58
N TRP A 514 3.56 9.32 6.34
CA TRP A 514 3.93 9.47 7.75
C TRP A 514 5.10 10.45 7.93
N ARG A 515 6.17 10.32 7.11
CA ARG A 515 7.33 11.22 7.13
C ARG A 515 6.94 12.68 6.81
N ALA A 516 6.04 12.88 5.84
CA ALA A 516 5.53 14.19 5.46
C ALA A 516 4.68 14.84 6.56
N GLN A 517 3.86 14.05 7.26
CA GLN A 517 2.86 14.56 8.20
C GLN A 517 3.43 14.74 9.62
N VAL A 518 4.28 13.84 10.11
CA VAL A 518 4.81 13.85 11.49
C VAL A 518 5.54 15.14 11.86
N VAL A 519 6.28 15.73 10.92
CA VAL A 519 6.99 17.01 11.10
C VAL A 519 6.04 18.22 11.19
N SER A 520 4.85 18.11 10.60
CA SER A 520 3.79 19.13 10.67
C SER A 520 2.79 18.88 11.81
N ALA A 521 2.85 17.72 12.45
CA ALA A 521 1.95 17.30 13.52
C ALA A 521 2.50 17.65 14.93
N PHE A 522 3.81 17.63 15.11
CA PHE A 522 4.47 17.88 16.40
C PHE A 522 5.64 18.83 16.23
N TYR A 523 5.63 19.96 16.94
CA TYR A 523 6.61 21.03 16.76
C TYR A 523 7.90 20.80 17.56
N LEU A 524 9.02 21.20 16.96
CA LEU A 524 10.28 21.45 17.63
C LEU A 524 10.77 22.86 17.33
N THR A 525 11.40 23.53 18.29
CA THR A 525 12.08 24.83 18.10
C THR A 525 13.19 24.80 17.05
N SER A 526 13.68 23.62 16.66
CA SER A 526 14.57 23.44 15.51
C SER A 526 13.91 23.65 14.15
N ASP A 527 12.57 23.64 14.09
CA ASP A 527 11.81 23.84 12.86
C ASP A 527 11.76 25.33 12.43
N GLY A 528 12.13 26.24 13.33
CA GLY A 528 12.12 27.69 13.11
C GLY A 528 11.17 28.43 14.06
N PRO A 529 10.71 29.65 13.73
CA PRO A 529 9.83 30.45 14.60
C PRO A 529 8.37 30.00 14.60
N GLN A 530 7.97 29.10 13.70
CA GLN A 530 6.61 28.57 13.54
C GLN A 530 6.68 27.11 13.06
N PRO A 531 5.64 26.29 13.31
CA PRO A 531 5.55 24.93 12.80
C PRO A 531 5.51 24.84 11.27
N ILE A 532 6.04 23.73 10.76
CA ILE A 532 5.98 23.37 9.34
C ILE A 532 4.52 23.05 8.97
N PRO A 533 3.93 23.67 7.93
CA PRO A 533 2.58 23.33 7.49
C PRO A 533 2.56 21.98 6.76
N PRO A 534 1.45 21.21 6.80
CA PRO A 534 1.38 19.90 6.16
C PRO A 534 1.49 19.99 4.63
N LEU A 535 2.26 19.09 4.02
CA LEU A 535 2.60 19.14 2.60
C LEU A 535 1.35 19.02 1.70
N GLY A 536 1.17 20.01 0.81
CA GLY A 536 -0.01 20.10 -0.06
C GLY A 536 -1.20 20.85 0.55
N THR A 537 -1.02 21.52 1.71
CA THR A 537 -2.02 22.42 2.29
C THR A 537 -1.66 23.88 1.97
N TYR A 538 -2.61 24.67 1.47
CA TYR A 538 -2.44 26.12 1.37
C TYR A 538 -2.77 26.79 2.73
N VAL A 539 -1.90 26.60 3.71
CA VAL A 539 -1.89 27.40 4.95
C VAL A 539 -0.96 28.58 4.71
N LYS A 540 -1.50 29.80 4.61
CA LYS A 540 -0.67 31.01 4.59
C LYS A 540 0.09 31.12 5.92
N ALA A 541 1.30 31.67 5.91
CA ALA A 541 2.16 31.73 7.10
C ALA A 541 1.50 32.48 8.29
N ASP A 542 0.73 33.53 8.02
CA ASP A 542 -0.09 34.26 9.00
C ASP A 542 -1.24 33.43 9.58
N TYR A 543 -1.63 32.35 8.91
CA TYR A 543 -2.68 31.43 9.33
C TYR A 543 -2.17 30.19 10.09
N VAL A 544 -0.85 29.94 10.13
CA VAL A 544 -0.26 28.81 10.88
C VAL A 544 -0.66 28.83 12.37
N PRO A 545 -0.64 29.98 13.09
CA PRO A 545 -1.15 30.04 14.46
C PRO A 545 -2.61 29.61 14.56
N THR A 546 -3.48 30.00 13.62
CA THR A 546 -4.91 29.61 13.63
C THR A 546 -5.10 28.12 13.32
N TYR A 547 -4.31 27.55 12.41
CA TYR A 547 -4.28 26.09 12.21
C TYR A 547 -3.86 25.33 13.48
N TRP A 548 -2.98 25.91 14.30
CA TRP A 548 -2.55 25.37 15.60
C TRP A 548 -3.41 25.82 16.80
N PHE A 549 -4.62 26.33 16.55
CA PHE A 549 -5.59 26.78 17.58
C PHE A 549 -5.11 27.96 18.44
N ASN A 550 -4.30 28.83 17.85
CA ASN A 550 -3.78 30.10 18.36
C ASN A 550 -3.08 29.99 19.73
N PRO A 551 -1.95 29.26 19.82
CA PRO A 551 -1.16 29.19 21.03
C PRO A 551 -0.44 30.52 21.30
N LEU A 552 -0.12 30.76 22.56
CA LEU A 552 0.62 31.94 23.05
C LEU A 552 2.10 31.89 22.65
N ALA A 553 2.65 30.69 22.45
CA ALA A 553 3.99 30.40 21.96
C ALA A 553 4.06 28.98 21.38
N PHE A 554 5.08 28.69 20.56
CA PHE A 554 5.37 27.33 20.11
C PHE A 554 6.53 26.72 20.92
N VAL A 555 6.39 25.49 21.40
CA VAL A 555 7.36 24.81 22.30
C VAL A 555 7.57 23.34 21.94
N ASP A 556 8.80 22.82 22.13
CA ASP A 556 9.16 21.43 21.82
C ASP A 556 8.13 20.43 22.39
N GLY A 557 7.58 19.59 21.51
CA GLY A 557 6.60 18.56 21.85
C GLY A 557 5.14 19.01 21.82
N GLN A 558 4.85 20.28 21.54
CA GLN A 558 3.48 20.70 21.26
C GLN A 558 2.96 19.99 20.00
N GLY A 559 1.79 19.38 20.09
CA GLY A 559 1.07 18.84 18.93
C GLY A 559 0.16 19.89 18.29
N GLN A 560 -0.14 19.73 17.00
CA GLN A 560 -0.99 20.62 16.22
C GLN A 560 -2.40 20.80 16.83
N GLU A 561 -2.88 19.78 17.55
CA GLU A 561 -4.20 19.78 18.21
C GLU A 561 -4.12 19.98 19.73
N THR A 562 -2.95 20.21 20.32
CA THR A 562 -2.79 20.37 21.79
C THR A 562 -3.70 21.46 22.35
N CYS A 563 -3.85 22.58 21.63
CA CYS A 563 -4.68 23.71 22.05
C CYS A 563 -6.13 23.65 21.54
N ARG A 564 -6.52 22.55 20.90
CA ARG A 564 -7.90 22.17 20.61
C ARG A 564 -8.44 21.33 21.75
N ASP A 565 -7.90 20.12 21.90
CA ASP A 565 -8.19 19.18 22.98
C ASP A 565 -7.13 18.06 23.04
N LEU A 566 -6.90 17.52 24.24
CA LEU A 566 -5.86 16.52 24.45
C LEU A 566 -6.25 15.14 23.87
N GLY A 567 -7.54 14.91 23.58
CA GLY A 567 -8.05 13.69 22.95
C GLY A 567 -7.58 13.51 21.51
N HIS A 568 -7.78 14.53 20.66
CA HIS A 568 -7.31 14.51 19.27
C HIS A 568 -5.78 14.51 19.20
N THR A 569 -5.12 15.20 20.13
CA THR A 569 -3.65 15.15 20.27
C THR A 569 -3.15 13.74 20.55
N ALA A 570 -3.80 13.03 21.48
CA ALA A 570 -3.49 11.63 21.79
C ALA A 570 -3.79 10.70 20.60
N MET A 571 -4.87 10.93 19.85
CA MET A 571 -5.16 10.17 18.63
C MET A 571 -4.05 10.34 17.57
N GLY A 572 -3.63 11.58 17.28
CA GLY A 572 -2.56 11.83 16.32
C GLY A 572 -1.24 11.18 16.73
N LEU A 573 -0.84 11.32 18.00
CA LEU A 573 0.40 10.74 18.50
C LEU A 573 0.33 9.21 18.60
N GLY A 574 -0.82 8.64 18.99
CA GLY A 574 -1.05 7.19 18.98
C GLY A 574 -0.97 6.59 17.57
N ALA A 575 -1.56 7.24 16.57
CA ALA A 575 -1.45 6.81 15.16
C ALA A 575 0.00 6.91 14.65
N ALA A 576 0.73 7.97 15.02
CA ALA A 576 2.15 8.08 14.68
C ALA A 576 3.01 6.96 15.30
N LEU A 577 2.74 6.58 16.55
CA LEU A 577 3.46 5.52 17.27
C LEU A 577 3.11 4.11 16.76
N ASN A 578 1.83 3.84 16.44
CA ASN A 578 1.39 2.60 15.78
C ASN A 578 2.11 2.39 14.44
N ALA A 579 2.07 3.42 13.58
CA ALA A 579 2.71 3.41 12.28
C ALA A 579 4.22 3.14 12.39
N ALA A 580 4.89 3.78 13.36
CA ALA A 580 6.31 3.54 13.61
C ALA A 580 6.60 2.12 14.12
N GLU A 581 5.74 1.51 14.96
CA GLU A 581 5.89 0.10 15.38
C GLU A 581 5.71 -0.85 14.19
N THR A 582 4.65 -0.69 13.37
CA THR A 582 4.48 -1.47 12.13
C THR A 582 5.71 -1.31 11.23
N ALA A 583 6.16 -0.09 10.96
CA ALA A 583 7.30 0.17 10.11
C ALA A 583 8.60 -0.46 10.66
N ALA A 584 8.84 -0.40 11.97
CA ALA A 584 10.00 -1.01 12.62
C ALA A 584 9.99 -2.54 12.51
N ILE A 585 8.82 -3.20 12.65
CA ILE A 585 8.69 -4.65 12.41
C ILE A 585 9.02 -5.00 10.95
N GLN A 586 8.71 -4.11 10.00
CA GLN A 586 9.05 -4.26 8.58
C GLN A 586 10.45 -3.72 8.20
N GLY A 587 11.30 -3.37 9.18
CA GLY A 587 12.69 -2.96 8.97
C GLY A 587 12.91 -1.48 8.62
N VAL A 588 11.92 -0.61 8.79
CA VAL A 588 12.01 0.84 8.53
C VAL A 588 12.00 1.63 9.85
N ASP A 589 13.10 2.31 10.16
CA ASP A 589 13.33 2.98 11.45
C ASP A 589 12.69 4.39 11.56
N LEU A 590 11.35 4.44 11.50
CA LEU A 590 10.61 5.69 11.70
C LEU A 590 10.76 6.25 13.12
N TYR A 591 10.96 5.39 14.13
CA TYR A 591 11.22 5.82 15.49
C TYR A 591 12.54 6.58 15.63
N GLY A 592 13.62 6.10 15.01
CA GLY A 592 14.93 6.74 14.99
C GLY A 592 14.91 8.05 14.20
N GLU A 593 14.31 8.04 13.00
CA GLU A 593 14.16 9.22 12.13
C GLU A 593 13.55 10.44 12.85
N GLN A 594 12.57 10.22 13.74
CA GLN A 594 11.87 11.29 14.46
C GLN A 594 12.03 11.21 15.99
N ARG A 595 13.03 10.50 16.51
CA ARG A 595 13.24 10.24 17.95
C ARG A 595 13.05 11.50 18.81
N ARG A 596 13.75 12.60 18.48
CA ARG A 596 13.65 13.86 19.23
C ARG A 596 12.22 14.41 19.25
N ARG A 597 11.53 14.36 18.11
CA ARG A 597 10.18 14.92 17.92
C ARG A 597 9.14 14.11 18.68
N LEU A 598 9.17 12.78 18.55
CA LEU A 598 8.23 11.87 19.20
C LEU A 598 8.44 11.81 20.72
N VAL A 599 9.69 11.74 21.21
CA VAL A 599 9.97 11.78 22.65
C VAL A 599 9.54 13.11 23.27
N ALA A 600 9.82 14.25 22.62
CA ALA A 600 9.35 15.55 23.09
C ALA A 600 7.82 15.62 23.12
N ALA A 601 7.15 15.13 22.07
CA ALA A 601 5.69 15.10 21.98
C ALA A 601 5.06 14.23 23.07
N MET A 602 5.63 13.05 23.33
CA MET A 602 5.18 12.16 24.40
C MET A 602 5.33 12.83 25.77
N GLU A 603 6.52 13.35 26.12
CA GLU A 603 6.77 13.96 27.43
C GLU A 603 5.90 15.21 27.65
N TYR A 604 5.86 16.13 26.67
CA TYR A 604 5.09 17.38 26.78
C TYR A 604 3.59 17.10 26.98
N ASN A 605 3.00 16.27 26.12
CA ASN A 605 1.56 16.00 26.21
C ASN A 605 1.19 15.07 27.36
N SER A 606 2.09 14.19 27.81
CA SER A 606 1.90 13.40 29.05
C SER A 606 1.90 14.28 30.29
N ARG A 607 2.78 15.28 30.35
CA ARG A 607 2.77 16.29 31.41
C ARG A 607 1.46 17.10 31.38
N TYR A 608 0.96 17.43 30.19
CA TYR A 608 -0.29 18.17 30.03
C TYR A 608 -1.50 17.35 30.50
N LEU A 609 -1.64 16.11 30.02
CA LEU A 609 -2.66 15.17 30.45
C LEU A 609 -2.65 14.93 31.96
N ALA A 610 -1.46 14.91 32.57
CA ALA A 610 -1.28 14.70 34.01
C ALA A 610 -1.77 15.86 34.89
N ASP A 611 -1.61 17.11 34.45
CA ASP A 611 -2.13 18.30 35.14
C ASP A 611 -2.44 19.44 34.14
N PRO A 612 -3.66 19.47 33.57
CA PRO A 612 -4.10 20.53 32.67
C PRO A 612 -4.22 21.92 33.33
N SER A 613 -4.13 21.99 34.67
CA SER A 613 -4.24 23.22 35.45
C SER A 613 -2.89 23.82 35.87
N ALA A 614 -1.79 23.07 35.66
CA ALA A 614 -0.43 23.55 35.93
C ALA A 614 -0.10 24.85 35.17
N PRO A 615 0.77 25.72 35.72
CA PRO A 615 1.26 26.89 35.01
C PRO A 615 2.26 26.51 33.89
N GLY A 616 2.41 27.40 32.91
CA GLY A 616 3.40 27.27 31.82
C GLY A 616 2.89 26.59 30.55
N TRP A 617 1.59 26.31 30.46
CA TRP A 617 0.97 25.88 29.20
C TRP A 617 0.85 27.03 28.20
N VAL A 618 1.09 26.72 26.92
CA VAL A 618 1.03 27.71 25.83
C VAL A 618 -0.36 27.87 25.21
N CYS A 619 -1.37 27.11 25.66
CA CYS A 619 -2.72 27.23 25.12
C CYS A 619 -3.47 28.41 25.75
N PRO A 620 -4.27 29.17 24.97
CA PRO A 620 -4.91 30.40 25.45
C PRO A 620 -5.99 30.16 26.51
N ARG A 621 -6.41 28.90 26.70
CA ARG A 621 -7.23 28.38 27.79
C ARG A 621 -6.74 26.96 28.11
N PRO A 622 -6.98 26.42 29.32
CA PRO A 622 -6.86 24.99 29.55
C PRO A 622 -7.72 24.23 28.53
N PRO A 623 -7.15 23.30 27.75
CA PRO A 623 -7.90 22.51 26.78
C PRO A 623 -8.84 21.57 27.52
N ASP A 624 -9.89 21.11 26.82
CA ASP A 624 -10.62 19.95 27.26
C ASP A 624 -9.66 18.74 27.27
N ALA A 625 -9.72 17.93 28.33
CA ALA A 625 -8.97 16.67 28.40
C ALA A 625 -9.38 15.71 27.27
N GLY A 626 -10.59 15.88 26.71
CA GLY A 626 -10.96 15.37 25.39
C GLY A 626 -11.19 13.86 25.35
N GLY A 627 -12.39 13.42 25.76
CA GLY A 627 -12.78 12.02 25.67
C GLY A 627 -11.88 11.08 26.49
N THR A 628 -11.61 9.89 25.97
CA THR A 628 -10.80 8.85 26.66
C THR A 628 -9.44 8.59 26.02
N ALA A 629 -9.16 9.12 24.83
CA ALA A 629 -7.98 8.78 24.01
C ALA A 629 -6.65 8.96 24.76
N GLY A 630 -6.50 10.05 25.52
CA GLY A 630 -5.29 10.30 26.32
C GLY A 630 -4.95 9.19 27.32
N ALA A 631 -5.94 8.44 27.81
CA ALA A 631 -5.74 7.35 28.77
C ALA A 631 -5.54 5.96 28.12
N LEU A 632 -5.46 5.89 26.78
CA LEU A 632 -5.39 4.62 26.04
C LEU A 632 -4.04 4.34 25.37
N THR A 633 -3.16 5.35 25.28
CA THR A 633 -1.95 5.28 24.45
C THR A 633 -0.65 5.71 25.17
N PHE A 634 0.43 5.80 24.41
CA PHE A 634 1.83 6.03 24.78
C PHE A 634 2.57 4.83 25.41
N GLU A 635 1.93 3.69 25.65
CA GLU A 635 2.62 2.51 26.20
C GLU A 635 3.46 1.82 25.12
N ILE A 636 3.02 1.85 23.85
CA ILE A 636 3.84 1.46 22.68
C ILE A 636 5.16 2.26 22.64
N GLY A 637 5.08 3.59 22.60
CA GLY A 637 6.25 4.46 22.54
C GLY A 637 7.12 4.40 23.81
N LEU A 638 6.51 4.20 24.99
CA LEU A 638 7.24 4.04 26.26
C LEU A 638 8.04 2.73 26.28
N ARG A 639 7.49 1.63 25.74
CA ARG A 639 8.23 0.39 25.56
C ARG A 639 9.41 0.58 24.63
N HIS A 640 9.21 1.22 23.48
CA HIS A 640 10.30 1.46 22.54
C HIS A 640 11.37 2.39 23.12
N TYR A 641 11.07 3.68 23.29
CA TYR A 641 12.06 4.66 23.74
C TYR A 641 12.53 4.44 25.19
N GLY A 642 11.62 4.04 26.09
CA GLY A 642 11.92 3.92 27.52
C GLY A 642 12.51 2.58 27.94
N ALA A 643 12.04 1.46 27.37
CA ALA A 643 12.47 0.12 27.77
C ALA A 643 13.48 -0.53 26.81
N GLN A 644 13.43 -0.25 25.50
CA GLN A 644 14.40 -0.77 24.53
C GLN A 644 15.61 0.17 24.37
N GLU A 645 15.38 1.48 24.19
CA GLU A 645 16.47 2.45 24.02
C GLU A 645 17.02 3.02 25.35
N GLY A 646 16.31 2.83 26.47
CA GLY A 646 16.73 3.30 27.79
C GLY A 646 16.64 4.82 28.00
N LEU A 647 15.83 5.53 27.20
CA LEU A 647 15.63 6.97 27.34
C LEU A 647 14.78 7.30 28.59
N ALA A 648 15.04 8.48 29.16
CA ALA A 648 14.27 8.98 30.29
C ALA A 648 12.97 9.67 29.82
N LEU A 649 11.84 8.98 29.96
CA LEU A 649 10.48 9.53 29.76
C LEU A 649 9.70 9.53 31.09
N PRO A 650 10.05 10.40 32.07
CA PRO A 650 9.43 10.40 33.38
C PRO A 650 7.94 10.80 33.36
N SER A 651 7.55 11.77 32.54
CA SER A 651 6.17 12.24 32.46
C SER A 651 5.27 11.19 31.80
N THR A 652 5.74 10.58 30.71
CA THR A 652 5.02 9.52 29.99
C THR A 652 4.96 8.23 30.80
N ARG A 653 6.05 7.82 31.46
CA ARG A 653 6.03 6.66 32.37
C ARG A 653 4.99 6.84 33.48
N ALA A 654 5.04 7.96 34.19
CA ALA A 654 4.07 8.26 35.25
C ALA A 654 2.63 8.38 34.72
N TRP A 655 2.43 8.80 33.47
CA TRP A 655 1.11 8.84 32.84
C TRP A 655 0.59 7.43 32.50
N VAL A 656 1.39 6.60 31.84
CA VAL A 656 1.04 5.21 31.48
C VAL A 656 0.79 4.38 32.73
N GLU A 657 1.65 4.46 33.74
CA GLU A 657 1.51 3.72 35.01
C GLU A 657 0.21 4.07 35.77
N ARG A 658 -0.30 5.30 35.65
CA ARG A 658 -1.57 5.72 36.26
C ARG A 658 -2.81 5.24 35.49
N ASN A 659 -2.69 4.97 34.18
CA ASN A 659 -3.83 4.66 33.32
C ASN A 659 -3.92 3.17 32.93
N ARG A 660 -2.81 2.42 33.04
CA ARG A 660 -2.79 0.98 32.73
C ARG A 660 -3.52 0.13 33.80
N PRO A 661 -4.15 -1.01 33.42
CA PRO A 661 -4.25 -1.55 32.08
C PRO A 661 -5.17 -0.74 31.15
N THR A 662 -4.66 -0.39 29.96
CA THR A 662 -5.42 0.35 28.95
C THR A 662 -6.61 -0.46 28.43
N ARG A 663 -7.51 0.19 27.69
CA ARG A 663 -8.74 -0.41 27.14
C ARG A 663 -8.68 -0.46 25.61
N SER A 664 -9.76 -0.86 24.98
CA SER A 664 -9.99 -0.58 23.56
C SER A 664 -10.61 0.81 23.38
N GLY A 665 -10.08 1.58 22.43
CA GLY A 665 -10.74 2.77 21.88
C GLY A 665 -10.23 3.08 20.48
N ILE A 666 -11.13 2.96 19.49
CA ILE A 666 -10.87 3.17 18.06
C ILE A 666 -9.71 2.27 17.58
N PHE A 667 -8.49 2.80 17.48
CA PHE A 667 -7.26 2.11 17.05
C PHE A 667 -6.17 2.00 18.14
N MET A 668 -6.36 2.64 19.29
CA MET A 668 -5.48 2.55 20.47
C MET A 668 -6.01 1.43 21.36
N ASN A 669 -5.82 0.19 20.91
CA ASN A 669 -6.49 -0.96 21.49
C ASN A 669 -5.54 -1.83 22.31
N TRP A 670 -5.78 -1.91 23.62
CA TRP A 670 -5.14 -2.86 24.52
C TRP A 670 -3.60 -2.75 24.54
N GLU A 671 -3.04 -1.54 24.53
CA GLU A 671 -1.59 -1.33 24.55
C GLU A 671 -0.90 -2.06 25.73
N THR A 672 -1.50 -2.15 26.92
CA THR A 672 -0.91 -2.91 28.03
C THR A 672 -0.84 -4.42 27.77
N LEU A 673 -1.77 -4.95 26.96
CA LEU A 673 -1.85 -6.37 26.60
C LEU A 673 -1.00 -6.70 25.36
N THR A 674 -0.26 -5.74 24.82
CA THR A 674 0.56 -5.90 23.61
C THR A 674 1.99 -5.38 23.82
N HIS A 675 2.10 -4.19 24.42
CA HIS A 675 3.32 -3.39 24.59
C HIS A 675 3.63 -3.04 26.05
N GLY A 676 2.86 -3.56 27.02
CA GLY A 676 3.17 -3.37 28.44
C GLY A 676 4.61 -3.77 28.77
N SER A 677 5.23 -3.02 29.68
CA SER A 677 6.63 -3.15 30.14
C SER A 677 6.78 -2.93 31.64
#